data_AF-A0A9W7A9H4-F1
#
_entry.id   AF-A0A9W7A9H4-F1
#
_cell.length_a   1.000
_cell.length_b   1.000
_cell.length_c   1.000
_cell.angle_alpha   90.00
_cell.angle_beta   90.00
_cell.angle_gamma   90.00
#
_symmetry.space_group_name_H-M   'P 1'
#
loop_
_entity.id
_entity.type
_entity.pdbx_description
1 polymer ?
#
loop_
_entity_poly.entity_id
_entity_poly.type
_entity_poly.pdbx_seq_one_letter_code
_entity_poly.pdbx_strand_id
1 'polypeptide(L)'
;MSSLLFLSLILLLALTGVQCNLEKTKMGLMSEIMKAESSEDLETQLRQALSTLTLSTPLNQITIIGGGLSGLTTSLYLLENGYSVLLIDRSNFLGGNSAKASSGINGAYTLYQNNDEVDDSSSRFYDDTMKSSNRPNDTFTKNLIKTMVDDSKKAVEWILDRAGIPEPILIGQMGGHTSSRTHRPDKGLAGAAFISGLEKAVNQYTKSGQLTIKMSTRVTSISKSEENEGMWKLETDSTELSAVLVPAVIICTGGFGNDKGSDSLLKEVAPSLLNLASTNGEFTTGDGIKMARKVGAHTVDMEMVQVHPTGFSDVPKGFEKPKNEEERTLILCAEVVRGAGAVLLDKYGERFIDELETRKKVTEKMNEKGEGKYTIVVPPKAAETVATHMNIYGGKELLVPVEGIEGVAEYLLKRRWNEMGEEKDSETILKVLRSTFESPTAEVSRRNPTELPKTGTYYVGLVQPVLHYTMGGLAVNSDGHVLDKEGSVIPGLLAAGEVMGGVHGENRLGGSSLLDCVVFGLRAGNSVTDLPSVEKWDGTKRSLGSTSNSYSDASAPAGERKHVIINDKIYDVTDFIKTHPGGAISVEDGEDLTGRFTHAHGNDWSLLDRDSIREIAESGEVIEREKKFYEDYGSVGGSWREFIGRRAWFVLHSFAAKYPDNPTEADKTAMRNFIAAFGQLYPCKLCRTHLRQQLREPGLGPPAVESREAISVWICELHNIVNVDLGKPQQECRAFAIDMMYLKDCGECEVTKSLEVGAGGEVGSVLDSGGGVGVGSGVQYLGPWDEKIYRRGDSLLNTVSTETDAWETNDVADLIDALDVMRKWWRVFDRKDIEGLREELRGGSKQRKALSKRITRAMRDVMDAVDGEVKAKVLGK
;
A
#
# COMPACT_ATOMS: atom_id res chain seq x y z
N MET A 1 35.90 37.09 -17.05
CA MET A 1 34.84 36.25 -16.44
C MET A 1 33.89 35.66 -17.47
N SER A 2 33.47 36.42 -18.50
CA SER A 2 32.55 35.98 -19.56
C SER A 2 33.00 34.76 -20.38
N SER A 3 34.29 34.62 -20.72
CA SER A 3 34.77 33.50 -21.55
C SER A 3 34.88 32.16 -20.82
N LEU A 4 35.11 32.17 -19.50
CA LEU A 4 35.17 30.95 -18.68
C LEU A 4 33.77 30.41 -18.36
N LEU A 5 32.82 31.29 -18.06
CA LEU A 5 31.40 30.94 -17.90
C LEU A 5 30.81 30.37 -19.20
N PHE A 6 31.22 30.90 -20.35
CA PHE A 6 30.80 30.40 -21.66
C PHE A 6 31.32 28.98 -21.95
N LEU A 7 32.57 28.67 -21.59
CA LEU A 7 33.10 27.31 -21.69
C LEU A 7 32.41 26.34 -20.73
N SER A 8 32.08 26.77 -19.51
CA SER A 8 31.36 25.95 -18.52
C SER A 8 29.95 25.60 -18.98
N LEU A 9 29.23 26.55 -19.59
CA LEU A 9 27.87 26.34 -20.11
C LEU A 9 27.86 25.42 -21.34
N ILE A 10 28.86 25.56 -22.23
CA ILE A 10 29.04 24.65 -23.38
C ILE A 10 29.37 23.23 -22.92
N LEU A 11 30.21 23.08 -21.88
CA LEU A 11 30.49 21.77 -21.29
C LEU A 11 29.22 21.15 -20.67
N LEU A 12 28.40 21.95 -19.98
CA LEU A 12 27.15 21.49 -19.36
C LEU A 12 26.11 21.04 -20.40
N LEU A 13 25.98 21.77 -21.51
CA LEU A 13 25.08 21.43 -22.62
C LEU A 13 25.58 20.22 -23.43
N ALA A 14 26.90 20.03 -23.54
CA ALA A 14 27.48 18.85 -24.19
C ALA A 14 27.37 17.58 -23.32
N LEU A 15 27.38 17.71 -21.99
CA LEU A 15 27.27 16.60 -21.04
C LEU A 15 25.84 16.09 -20.82
N THR A 16 24.81 16.88 -21.17
CA THR A 16 23.39 16.54 -20.95
C THR A 16 22.72 15.84 -22.14
N GLY A 17 23.45 15.58 -23.22
CA GLY A 17 22.94 14.78 -24.35
C GLY A 17 21.78 15.41 -25.13
N VAL A 18 21.49 16.70 -24.94
CA VAL A 18 20.37 17.40 -25.57
C VAL A 18 20.72 17.71 -27.03
N GLN A 19 20.29 16.84 -27.95
CA GLN A 19 20.19 17.18 -29.37
C GLN A 19 18.96 18.08 -29.58
N CYS A 20 19.13 19.39 -29.48
CA CYS A 20 18.12 20.36 -29.89
C CYS A 20 18.61 21.17 -31.11
N ASN A 21 17.66 21.59 -31.95
CA ASN A 21 17.92 22.25 -33.23
C ASN A 21 18.57 23.64 -32.99
N LEU A 22 19.86 23.74 -33.28
CA LEU A 22 20.80 24.59 -32.53
C LEU A 22 20.83 26.09 -32.90
N GLU A 23 20.05 26.58 -33.86
CA GLU A 23 20.26 27.94 -34.41
C GLU A 23 19.28 29.02 -33.91
N LYS A 24 17.98 28.73 -33.74
CA LYS A 24 17.01 29.75 -33.30
C LYS A 24 17.06 30.01 -31.79
N THR A 25 17.23 28.97 -30.98
CA THR A 25 17.28 29.07 -29.51
C THR A 25 18.56 29.75 -29.02
N LYS A 26 19.67 29.63 -29.77
CA LYS A 26 20.95 30.28 -29.46
C LYS A 26 20.88 31.82 -29.48
N MET A 27 20.17 32.41 -30.44
CA MET A 27 20.14 33.87 -30.61
C MET A 27 19.24 34.57 -29.58
N GLY A 28 18.12 33.94 -29.19
CA GLY A 28 17.24 34.47 -28.14
C GLY A 28 17.90 34.46 -26.76
N LEU A 29 18.52 33.34 -26.40
CA LEU A 29 19.19 33.20 -25.10
C LEU A 29 20.38 34.16 -24.94
N MET A 30 21.16 34.36 -26.01
CA MET A 30 22.26 35.34 -26.01
C MET A 30 21.77 36.77 -25.81
N SER A 31 20.60 37.13 -26.37
CA SER A 31 20.05 38.48 -26.22
C SER A 31 19.60 38.79 -24.79
N GLU A 32 19.16 37.80 -24.02
CA GLU A 32 18.73 38.00 -22.62
C GLU A 32 19.94 38.00 -21.69
N ILE A 33 20.85 37.03 -21.83
CA ILE A 33 22.09 36.93 -21.06
C ILE A 33 22.97 38.20 -21.18
N MET A 34 22.96 38.87 -22.34
CA MET A 34 23.69 40.13 -22.54
C MET A 34 23.04 41.36 -21.89
N LYS A 35 21.80 41.25 -21.41
CA LYS A 35 21.08 42.32 -20.69
C LYS A 35 21.23 42.24 -19.17
N ALA A 36 21.79 41.15 -18.63
CA ALA A 36 21.95 40.99 -17.20
C ALA A 36 22.96 42.01 -16.64
N GLU A 37 22.50 42.86 -15.72
CA GLU A 37 23.32 43.93 -15.14
C GLU A 37 24.09 43.48 -13.89
N SER A 38 23.78 42.30 -13.35
CA SER A 38 24.39 41.74 -12.14
C SER A 38 24.49 40.21 -12.16
N SER A 39 25.25 39.66 -11.22
CA SER A 39 25.40 38.21 -11.00
C SER A 39 24.08 37.52 -10.61
N GLU A 40 23.24 38.18 -9.81
CA GLU A 40 21.94 37.64 -9.36
C GLU A 40 20.90 37.69 -10.48
N ASP A 41 20.94 38.72 -11.32
CA ASP A 41 20.07 38.85 -12.50
C ASP A 41 20.40 37.77 -13.54
N LEU A 42 21.69 37.50 -13.75
CA LEU A 42 22.15 36.42 -14.61
C LEU A 42 21.72 35.03 -14.12
N GLU A 43 21.79 34.77 -12.81
CA GLU A 43 21.34 33.51 -12.22
C GLU A 43 19.82 33.33 -12.38
N THR A 44 19.05 34.41 -12.17
CA THR A 44 17.59 34.41 -12.33
C THR A 44 17.19 34.12 -13.77
N GLN A 45 17.84 34.80 -14.74
CA GLN A 45 17.59 34.59 -16.16
C GLN A 45 18.03 33.19 -16.62
N LEU A 46 19.13 32.65 -16.10
CA LEU A 46 19.56 31.26 -16.36
C LEU A 46 18.57 30.23 -15.82
N ARG A 47 18.03 30.43 -14.62
CA ARG A 47 17.00 29.55 -14.03
C ARG A 47 15.71 29.59 -14.86
N GLN A 48 15.30 30.77 -15.32
CA GLN A 48 14.12 30.94 -16.17
C GLN A 48 14.32 30.34 -17.58
N ALA A 49 15.52 30.46 -18.13
CA ALA A 49 15.89 29.82 -19.39
C ALA A 49 15.92 28.29 -19.29
N LEU A 50 16.48 27.76 -18.19
CA LEU A 50 16.53 26.31 -17.92
C LEU A 50 15.13 25.72 -17.70
N SER A 51 14.23 26.44 -17.01
CA SER A 51 12.83 26.00 -16.85
C SER A 51 12.04 26.03 -18.16
N THR A 52 12.41 26.92 -19.09
CA THR A 52 11.86 26.99 -20.45
C THR A 52 12.43 25.89 -21.35
N LEU A 53 13.68 25.44 -21.11
CA LEU A 53 14.29 24.31 -21.80
C LEU A 53 13.71 22.95 -21.36
N THR A 54 13.32 22.79 -20.09
CA THR A 54 12.62 21.58 -19.59
C THR A 54 11.21 21.40 -20.16
N LEU A 55 10.60 22.47 -20.67
CA LEU A 55 9.27 22.49 -21.30
C LEU A 55 9.21 21.75 -22.66
N SER A 56 10.33 21.28 -23.21
CA SER A 56 10.43 20.97 -24.64
C SER A 56 10.54 19.50 -25.05
N THR A 57 10.57 18.53 -24.11
CA THR A 57 10.62 17.11 -24.49
C THR A 57 9.25 16.46 -24.29
N PRO A 58 8.51 16.13 -25.36
CA PRO A 58 7.26 15.38 -25.26
C PRO A 58 7.48 14.09 -24.46
N LEU A 59 6.70 13.91 -23.39
CA LEU A 59 6.68 12.63 -22.69
C LEU A 59 5.70 11.73 -23.41
N ASN A 60 6.19 10.58 -23.87
CA ASN A 60 5.33 9.50 -24.34
C ASN A 60 4.78 8.71 -23.13
N GLN A 61 4.16 9.42 -22.19
CA GLN A 61 3.55 8.86 -20.98
C GLN A 61 2.09 9.28 -20.93
N ILE A 62 1.20 8.32 -20.66
CA ILE A 62 -0.19 8.62 -20.37
C ILE A 62 -0.24 9.28 -19.00
N THR A 63 -0.82 10.48 -18.90
CA THR A 63 -0.89 11.19 -17.62
C THR A 63 -2.22 10.99 -16.93
N ILE A 64 -2.15 10.61 -15.65
CA ILE A 64 -3.30 10.44 -14.77
C ILE A 64 -3.24 11.53 -13.70
N ILE A 65 -4.32 12.29 -13.55
CA ILE A 65 -4.42 13.38 -12.56
C ILE A 65 -5.32 12.92 -11.42
N GLY A 66 -4.73 12.70 -10.24
CA GLY A 66 -5.38 12.22 -9.02
C GLY A 66 -5.06 10.75 -8.75
N GLY A 67 -4.46 10.48 -7.59
CA GLY A 67 -4.08 9.17 -7.07
C GLY A 67 -5.12 8.53 -6.16
N GLY A 68 -6.42 8.83 -6.38
CA GLY A 68 -7.53 8.11 -5.76
C GLY A 68 -7.70 6.69 -6.33
N LEU A 69 -8.79 6.01 -5.98
CA LEU A 69 -9.01 4.63 -6.43
C LEU A 69 -9.09 4.51 -7.96
N SER A 70 -9.76 5.45 -8.65
CA SER A 70 -9.82 5.44 -10.12
C SER A 70 -8.45 5.68 -10.75
N GLY A 71 -7.66 6.60 -10.19
CA GLY A 71 -6.30 6.87 -10.67
C GLY A 71 -5.34 5.70 -10.51
N LEU A 72 -5.33 5.07 -9.33
CA LEU A 72 -4.51 3.88 -9.07
C LEU A 72 -4.95 2.68 -9.91
N THR A 73 -6.26 2.47 -10.06
CA THR A 73 -6.81 1.41 -10.93
C THR A 73 -6.35 1.60 -12.37
N THR A 74 -6.53 2.80 -12.92
CA THR A 74 -6.14 3.15 -14.28
C THR A 74 -4.64 3.01 -14.47
N SER A 75 -3.84 3.48 -13.50
CA SER A 75 -2.38 3.37 -13.52
C SER A 75 -1.94 1.91 -13.60
N LEU A 76 -2.44 1.07 -12.70
CA LEU A 76 -2.05 -0.35 -12.66
C LEU A 76 -2.44 -1.07 -13.94
N TYR A 77 -3.66 -0.84 -14.44
CA TYR A 77 -4.12 -1.42 -15.70
C TYR A 77 -3.19 -1.10 -16.87
N LEU A 78 -2.80 0.17 -17.02
CA LEU A 78 -1.90 0.60 -18.09
C LEU A 78 -0.49 0.01 -17.95
N LEU A 79 0.05 -0.02 -16.73
CA LEU A 79 1.36 -0.57 -16.44
C LEU A 79 1.44 -2.07 -16.78
N GLU A 80 0.42 -2.84 -16.41
CA GLU A 80 0.32 -4.28 -16.72
C GLU A 80 0.20 -4.56 -18.21
N ASN A 81 -0.38 -3.63 -18.97
CA ASN A 81 -0.50 -3.74 -20.43
C ASN A 81 0.71 -3.18 -21.21
N GLY A 82 1.76 -2.76 -20.49
CA GLY A 82 3.03 -2.34 -21.06
C GLY A 82 3.10 -0.87 -21.49
N TYR A 83 2.26 0.00 -20.92
CA TYR A 83 2.30 1.44 -21.15
C TYR A 83 3.04 2.15 -20.01
N SER A 84 3.62 3.32 -20.30
CA SER A 84 4.24 4.16 -19.27
C SER A 84 3.29 5.25 -18.78
N VAL A 85 3.32 5.48 -17.47
CA VAL A 85 2.36 6.32 -16.76
C VAL A 85 3.06 7.43 -15.98
N LEU A 86 2.53 8.65 -16.08
CA LEU A 86 2.79 9.75 -15.17
C LEU A 86 1.57 9.95 -14.27
N LEU A 87 1.69 9.62 -12.98
CA LEU A 87 0.64 9.83 -11.98
C LEU A 87 0.95 11.11 -11.18
N ILE A 88 0.05 12.09 -11.26
CA ILE A 88 0.20 13.37 -10.56
C ILE A 88 -0.88 13.50 -9.48
N ASP A 89 -0.50 13.81 -8.25
CA ASP A 89 -1.43 14.11 -7.15
C ASP A 89 -1.02 15.41 -6.44
N ARG A 90 -2.02 16.23 -6.09
CA ARG A 90 -1.84 17.47 -5.33
C ARG A 90 -1.50 17.21 -3.87
N SER A 91 -1.95 16.08 -3.33
CA SER A 91 -1.69 15.66 -1.97
C SER A 91 -0.29 15.06 -1.88
N ASN A 92 0.30 15.11 -0.68
CA ASN A 92 1.59 14.48 -0.37
C ASN A 92 1.48 12.94 -0.14
N PHE A 93 0.30 12.37 -0.34
CA PHE A 93 0.01 10.94 -0.29
C PHE A 93 -1.10 10.62 -1.31
N LEU A 94 -1.27 9.34 -1.63
CA LEU A 94 -2.31 8.86 -2.55
C LEU A 94 -3.56 8.41 -1.77
N GLY A 95 -4.69 8.27 -2.47
CA GLY A 95 -5.90 7.62 -1.97
C GLY A 95 -7.15 8.49 -1.93
N GLY A 96 -7.02 9.81 -1.79
CA GLY A 96 -8.16 10.75 -1.76
C GLY A 96 -9.30 10.31 -0.82
N ASN A 97 -10.55 10.59 -1.18
CA ASN A 97 -11.71 10.12 -0.41
C ASN A 97 -11.90 8.60 -0.44
N SER A 98 -11.31 7.92 -1.44
CA SER A 98 -11.43 6.46 -1.57
C SER A 98 -10.80 5.72 -0.39
N ALA A 99 -9.68 6.23 0.16
CA ALA A 99 -9.04 5.66 1.35
C ALA A 99 -9.94 5.68 2.60
N LYS A 100 -10.91 6.61 2.65
CA LYS A 100 -11.85 6.77 3.77
C LYS A 100 -13.09 5.88 3.66
N ALA A 101 -13.28 5.18 2.53
CA ALA A 101 -14.44 4.35 2.32
C ALA A 101 -14.44 3.12 3.25
N SER A 102 -15.55 2.88 3.93
CA SER A 102 -15.65 1.85 4.96
C SER A 102 -16.51 0.64 4.56
N SER A 103 -17.66 0.89 3.92
CA SER A 103 -18.68 -0.15 3.72
C SER A 103 -18.30 -1.23 2.69
N GLY A 104 -17.54 -0.89 1.64
CA GLY A 104 -17.12 -1.84 0.59
C GLY A 104 -17.49 -1.43 -0.82
N ILE A 105 -17.29 -2.35 -1.77
CA ILE A 105 -17.50 -2.20 -3.21
C ILE A 105 -18.66 -3.09 -3.69
N ASN A 106 -19.56 -2.55 -4.50
CA ASN A 106 -20.67 -3.33 -5.03
C ASN A 106 -20.24 -4.24 -6.18
N GLY A 107 -20.76 -5.46 -6.23
CA GLY A 107 -20.65 -6.34 -7.39
C GLY A 107 -21.81 -7.32 -7.42
N ALA A 108 -22.34 -7.62 -8.60
CA ALA A 108 -23.37 -8.64 -8.76
C ALA A 108 -22.80 -9.89 -9.44
N TYR A 109 -23.28 -11.06 -9.01
CA TYR A 109 -22.90 -12.37 -9.54
C TYR A 109 -21.39 -12.68 -9.46
N THR A 110 -20.74 -12.21 -8.38
CA THR A 110 -19.32 -12.47 -8.11
C THR A 110 -19.09 -13.90 -7.60
N LEU A 111 -17.83 -14.37 -7.69
CA LEU A 111 -17.43 -15.65 -7.09
C LEU A 111 -17.76 -15.76 -5.58
N TYR A 112 -17.84 -14.62 -4.87
CA TYR A 112 -18.09 -14.57 -3.43
C TYR A 112 -19.57 -14.54 -3.06
N GLN A 113 -20.46 -14.20 -4.01
CA GLN A 113 -21.91 -14.29 -3.84
C GLN A 113 -22.46 -15.68 -4.14
N ASN A 114 -21.65 -16.58 -4.72
CA ASN A 114 -22.10 -17.87 -5.22
C ASN A 114 -22.17 -18.94 -4.10
N ASN A 115 -22.85 -18.61 -3.00
CA ASN A 115 -23.29 -19.52 -1.95
C ASN A 115 -24.83 -19.54 -1.90
N ASP A 116 -25.42 -20.57 -1.28
CA ASP A 116 -26.90 -20.71 -1.22
C ASP A 116 -27.61 -19.57 -0.44
N GLU A 117 -26.87 -18.58 0.07
CA GLU A 117 -27.37 -17.52 0.95
C GLU A 117 -27.65 -16.18 0.24
N VAL A 118 -27.10 -15.93 -0.96
CA VAL A 118 -27.23 -14.64 -1.67
C VAL A 118 -27.87 -14.79 -3.05
N ASP A 119 -29.17 -14.48 -3.15
CA ASP A 119 -29.90 -14.41 -4.43
C ASP A 119 -29.75 -13.02 -5.09
N ASP A 120 -28.76 -12.86 -5.98
CA ASP A 120 -28.50 -11.60 -6.70
C ASP A 120 -28.29 -11.80 -8.21
N SER A 121 -28.46 -10.72 -8.99
CA SER A 121 -28.20 -10.72 -10.43
C SER A 121 -27.88 -9.31 -10.94
N SER A 122 -27.18 -9.22 -12.08
CA SER A 122 -26.94 -7.93 -12.75
C SER A 122 -28.24 -7.18 -13.07
N SER A 123 -29.33 -7.88 -13.41
CA SER A 123 -30.63 -7.24 -13.66
C SER A 123 -31.18 -6.57 -12.40
N ARG A 124 -31.16 -7.27 -11.25
CA ARG A 124 -31.63 -6.69 -9.98
C ARG A 124 -30.77 -5.50 -9.56
N PHE A 125 -29.46 -5.60 -9.72
CA PHE A 125 -28.57 -4.47 -9.41
C PHE A 125 -28.79 -3.28 -10.36
N TYR A 126 -29.04 -3.53 -11.65
CA TYR A 126 -29.44 -2.50 -12.61
C TYR A 126 -30.74 -1.82 -12.20
N ASP A 127 -31.78 -2.59 -11.86
CA ASP A 127 -33.08 -2.07 -11.47
C ASP A 127 -33.01 -1.21 -10.19
N ASP A 128 -32.25 -1.66 -9.19
CA ASP A 128 -31.99 -0.89 -7.97
C ASP A 128 -31.30 0.45 -8.27
N THR A 129 -30.27 0.41 -9.12
CA THR A 129 -29.49 1.59 -9.48
C THR A 129 -30.31 2.56 -10.32
N MET A 130 -31.08 2.07 -11.30
CA MET A 130 -32.00 2.87 -12.11
C MET A 130 -33.09 3.50 -11.26
N LYS A 131 -33.70 2.74 -10.33
CA LYS A 131 -34.69 3.25 -9.39
C LYS A 131 -34.10 4.35 -8.52
N SER A 132 -32.89 4.15 -8.00
CA SER A 132 -32.18 5.14 -7.20
C SER A 132 -31.82 6.41 -8.00
N SER A 133 -31.47 6.27 -9.28
CA SER A 133 -31.12 7.41 -10.14
C SER A 133 -32.27 8.37 -10.37
N ASN A 134 -33.53 7.89 -10.26
CA ASN A 134 -34.75 8.61 -10.63
C ASN A 134 -34.76 9.12 -12.09
N ARG A 135 -34.05 8.43 -13.00
CA ARG A 135 -33.91 8.79 -14.42
C ARG A 135 -34.40 7.68 -15.37
N PRO A 136 -35.66 7.20 -15.27
CA PRO A 136 -36.12 6.02 -16.00
C PRO A 136 -36.18 6.18 -17.53
N ASN A 137 -36.08 7.39 -18.07
CA ASN A 137 -36.13 7.68 -19.51
C ASN A 137 -34.82 8.27 -20.05
N ASP A 138 -33.81 8.47 -19.21
CA ASP A 138 -32.54 9.07 -19.62
C ASP A 138 -31.62 8.01 -20.22
N THR A 139 -31.42 8.05 -21.54
CA THR A 139 -30.56 7.10 -22.25
C THR A 139 -29.08 7.25 -21.85
N PHE A 140 -28.63 8.47 -21.54
CA PHE A 140 -27.24 8.72 -21.14
C PHE A 140 -26.94 8.02 -19.81
N THR A 141 -27.75 8.30 -18.78
CA THR A 141 -27.64 7.64 -17.47
C THR A 141 -27.84 6.13 -17.56
N LYS A 142 -28.80 5.64 -18.36
CA LYS A 142 -29.02 4.21 -18.56
C LYS A 142 -27.80 3.49 -19.10
N ASN A 143 -27.12 4.06 -20.08
CA ASN A 143 -25.95 3.45 -20.70
C ASN A 143 -24.79 3.34 -19.70
N LEU A 144 -24.56 4.40 -18.91
CA LEU A 144 -23.53 4.41 -17.88
C LEU A 144 -23.84 3.42 -16.73
N ILE A 145 -25.08 3.40 -16.24
CA ILE A 145 -25.52 2.44 -15.21
C ILE A 145 -25.38 1.00 -15.71
N LYS A 146 -25.84 0.73 -16.94
CA LYS A 146 -25.71 -0.61 -17.53
C LYS A 146 -24.25 -1.03 -17.61
N THR A 147 -23.39 -0.13 -18.07
CA THR A 147 -21.94 -0.34 -18.15
C THR A 147 -21.35 -0.69 -16.78
N MET A 148 -21.63 0.13 -15.76
CA MET A 148 -21.15 -0.07 -14.39
C MET A 148 -21.60 -1.43 -13.81
N VAL A 149 -22.86 -1.81 -14.04
CA VAL A 149 -23.45 -3.03 -13.48
C VAL A 149 -22.96 -4.28 -14.21
N ASP A 150 -22.90 -4.26 -15.54
CA ASP A 150 -22.45 -5.39 -16.36
C ASP A 150 -20.98 -5.74 -16.05
N ASP A 151 -20.12 -4.73 -15.85
CA ASP A 151 -18.70 -4.93 -15.55
C ASP A 151 -18.41 -5.16 -14.05
N SER A 152 -19.43 -5.10 -13.20
CA SER A 152 -19.24 -5.07 -11.74
C SER A 152 -18.56 -6.32 -11.19
N LYS A 153 -18.89 -7.50 -11.73
CA LYS A 153 -18.22 -8.75 -11.38
C LYS A 153 -16.71 -8.67 -11.62
N LYS A 154 -16.33 -8.31 -12.86
CA LYS A 154 -14.94 -8.23 -13.28
C LYS A 154 -14.18 -7.19 -12.45
N ALA A 155 -14.80 -6.04 -12.18
CA ALA A 155 -14.20 -4.99 -11.38
C ALA A 155 -13.92 -5.43 -9.93
N VAL A 156 -14.89 -6.08 -9.27
CA VAL A 156 -14.73 -6.57 -7.90
C VAL A 156 -13.66 -7.66 -7.81
N GLU A 157 -13.68 -8.63 -8.71
CA GLU A 157 -12.69 -9.71 -8.72
C GLU A 157 -11.29 -9.17 -9.04
N TRP A 158 -11.18 -8.22 -9.97
CA TRP A 158 -9.90 -7.59 -10.32
C TRP A 158 -9.31 -6.83 -9.13
N ILE A 159 -10.10 -6.00 -8.43
CA ILE A 159 -9.55 -5.21 -7.32
C ILE A 159 -9.19 -6.08 -6.11
N LEU A 160 -9.99 -7.10 -5.80
CA LEU A 160 -9.70 -8.01 -4.68
C LEU A 160 -8.37 -8.75 -4.91
N ASP A 161 -8.15 -9.25 -6.14
CA ASP A 161 -6.90 -9.90 -6.53
C ASP A 161 -5.71 -8.92 -6.52
N ARG A 162 -5.80 -7.81 -7.25
CA ARG A 162 -4.68 -6.88 -7.42
C ARG A 162 -4.30 -6.11 -6.16
N ALA A 163 -5.27 -5.83 -5.29
CA ALA A 163 -4.99 -5.26 -3.98
C ALA A 163 -4.51 -6.31 -2.96
N GLY A 164 -4.57 -7.61 -3.30
CA GLY A 164 -4.13 -8.70 -2.44
C GLY A 164 -4.99 -8.87 -1.19
N ILE A 165 -6.31 -8.76 -1.34
CA ILE A 165 -7.25 -8.83 -0.22
C ILE A 165 -7.42 -10.30 0.21
N PRO A 166 -7.09 -10.64 1.48
CA PRO A 166 -7.21 -12.01 1.95
C PRO A 166 -8.66 -12.41 2.17
N GLU A 167 -8.93 -13.70 2.02
CA GLU A 167 -10.19 -14.30 2.46
C GLU A 167 -10.27 -14.42 4.00
N PRO A 168 -11.49 -14.41 4.59
CA PRO A 168 -12.79 -14.38 3.91
C PRO A 168 -13.20 -12.97 3.43
N ILE A 169 -13.90 -12.92 2.29
CA ILE A 169 -14.54 -11.69 1.80
C ILE A 169 -15.97 -11.61 2.35
N LEU A 170 -16.29 -10.52 3.04
CA LEU A 170 -17.61 -10.29 3.62
C LEU A 170 -18.51 -9.55 2.64
N ILE A 171 -19.80 -9.88 2.66
CA ILE A 171 -20.82 -9.24 1.81
C ILE A 171 -21.89 -8.62 2.70
N GLY A 172 -22.10 -7.32 2.52
CA GLY A 172 -23.08 -6.53 3.29
C GLY A 172 -24.28 -6.05 2.47
N GLN A 173 -25.40 -5.87 3.15
CA GLN A 173 -26.60 -5.18 2.66
C GLN A 173 -26.49 -3.67 2.93
N MET A 174 -26.67 -2.85 1.89
CA MET A 174 -26.75 -1.38 2.02
C MET A 174 -28.17 -0.87 1.72
N GLY A 175 -28.42 0.40 2.00
CA GLY A 175 -29.72 1.02 1.75
C GLY A 175 -30.05 1.09 0.25
N GLY A 176 -31.32 0.91 -0.10
CA GLY A 176 -31.81 0.95 -1.49
C GLY A 176 -31.57 -0.31 -2.33
N HIS A 177 -30.66 -1.20 -1.93
CA HIS A 177 -30.41 -2.47 -2.63
C HIS A 177 -31.46 -3.54 -2.28
N THR A 178 -31.79 -4.39 -3.24
CA THR A 178 -32.66 -5.57 -3.06
C THR A 178 -31.94 -6.80 -2.56
N SER A 179 -30.63 -6.92 -2.79
CA SER A 179 -29.79 -8.04 -2.35
C SER A 179 -28.47 -7.54 -1.78
N SER A 180 -27.87 -8.33 -0.88
CA SER A 180 -26.53 -8.10 -0.35
C SER A 180 -25.47 -8.22 -1.45
N ARG A 181 -24.69 -7.15 -1.66
CA ARG A 181 -23.72 -7.11 -2.76
C ARG A 181 -22.48 -6.24 -2.53
N THR A 182 -22.33 -5.73 -1.31
CA THR A 182 -21.21 -4.84 -0.97
C THR A 182 -20.07 -5.65 -0.35
N HIS A 183 -19.02 -5.89 -1.12
CA HIS A 183 -17.86 -6.70 -0.80
C HIS A 183 -16.84 -5.89 0.02
N ARG A 184 -16.29 -6.49 1.06
CA ARG A 184 -15.26 -5.87 1.91
C ARG A 184 -14.36 -6.94 2.55
N PRO A 185 -13.13 -6.58 2.97
CA PRO A 185 -12.32 -7.47 3.79
C PRO A 185 -13.00 -7.77 5.13
N ASP A 186 -12.65 -8.91 5.73
CA ASP A 186 -13.04 -9.26 7.10
C ASP A 186 -12.45 -8.29 8.12
N LYS A 187 -11.20 -7.88 7.88
CA LYS A 187 -10.40 -7.00 8.73
C LYS A 187 -10.15 -5.66 8.06
N GLY A 188 -10.27 -4.62 8.86
CA GLY A 188 -10.06 -3.24 8.45
C GLY A 188 -11.13 -2.67 7.53
N LEU A 189 -10.85 -1.47 7.01
CA LEU A 189 -11.76 -0.72 6.15
C LEU A 189 -11.46 -0.99 4.68
N ALA A 190 -12.51 -1.18 3.88
CA ALA A 190 -12.38 -1.57 2.47
C ALA A 190 -11.56 -0.58 1.65
N GLY A 191 -11.82 0.73 1.79
CA GLY A 191 -11.14 1.79 1.06
C GLY A 191 -9.64 1.82 1.33
N ALA A 192 -9.24 1.80 2.60
CA ALA A 192 -7.83 1.77 3.00
C ALA A 192 -7.10 0.53 2.46
N ALA A 193 -7.74 -0.65 2.56
CA ALA A 193 -7.17 -1.90 2.06
C ALA A 193 -6.95 -1.86 0.53
N PHE A 194 -7.94 -1.39 -0.22
CA PHE A 194 -7.83 -1.27 -1.67
C PHE A 194 -6.75 -0.27 -2.11
N ILE A 195 -6.72 0.92 -1.50
CA ILE A 195 -5.71 1.93 -1.83
C ILE A 195 -4.31 1.42 -1.52
N SER A 196 -4.09 0.85 -0.32
CA SER A 196 -2.77 0.35 0.06
C SER A 196 -2.30 -0.79 -0.84
N GLY A 197 -3.19 -1.72 -1.18
CA GLY A 197 -2.88 -2.83 -2.08
C GLY A 197 -2.50 -2.36 -3.49
N LEU A 198 -3.29 -1.46 -4.08
CA LEU A 198 -3.01 -0.93 -5.41
C LEU A 198 -1.76 -0.02 -5.44
N GLU A 199 -1.56 0.81 -4.42
CA GLU A 199 -0.33 1.62 -4.28
C GLU A 199 0.91 0.73 -4.26
N LYS A 200 0.89 -0.36 -3.48
CA LYS A 200 1.95 -1.37 -3.46
C LYS A 200 2.15 -2.03 -4.82
N ALA A 201 1.07 -2.31 -5.56
CA ALA A 201 1.15 -2.92 -6.88
C ALA A 201 1.79 -1.98 -7.92
N VAL A 202 1.34 -0.72 -7.99
CA VAL A 202 1.88 0.26 -8.97
C VAL A 202 3.33 0.64 -8.64
N ASN A 203 3.70 0.73 -7.35
CA ASN A 203 5.04 1.14 -6.94
C ASN A 203 6.14 0.19 -7.41
N GLN A 204 5.82 -1.06 -7.74
CA GLN A 204 6.78 -2.00 -8.32
C GLN A 204 7.34 -1.53 -9.66
N TYR A 205 6.58 -0.73 -10.41
CA TYR A 205 6.94 -0.23 -11.74
C TYR A 205 7.85 1.00 -11.71
N THR A 206 7.98 1.69 -10.57
CA THR A 206 8.87 2.86 -10.42
C THR A 206 10.33 2.51 -10.68
N LYS A 207 10.78 1.33 -10.21
CA LYS A 207 12.17 0.86 -10.38
C LYS A 207 12.56 0.70 -11.85
N SER A 208 11.60 0.28 -12.67
CA SER A 208 11.78 0.10 -14.11
C SER A 208 11.79 1.44 -14.87
N GLY A 209 11.18 2.49 -14.30
CA GLY A 209 10.94 3.78 -14.96
C GLY A 209 9.64 3.83 -15.76
N GLN A 210 8.87 2.74 -15.80
CA GLN A 210 7.57 2.68 -16.47
C GLN A 210 6.51 3.54 -15.75
N LEU A 211 6.63 3.71 -14.42
CA LEU A 211 5.79 4.60 -13.63
C LEU A 211 6.60 5.78 -13.09
N THR A 212 6.09 6.99 -13.26
CA THR A 212 6.54 8.20 -12.56
C THR A 212 5.40 8.73 -11.69
N ILE A 213 5.67 8.99 -10.41
CA ILE A 213 4.68 9.55 -9.48
C ILE A 213 5.17 10.94 -9.03
N LYS A 214 4.30 11.95 -9.13
CA LYS A 214 4.53 13.31 -8.64
C LYS A 214 3.42 13.69 -7.67
N MET A 215 3.71 13.53 -6.38
CA MET A 215 2.88 14.01 -5.27
C MET A 215 3.19 15.47 -4.95
N SER A 216 2.37 16.10 -4.10
CA SER A 216 2.49 17.52 -3.76
C SER A 216 2.58 18.42 -5.00
N THR A 217 1.92 18.01 -6.08
CA THR A 217 2.00 18.66 -7.39
C THR A 217 0.57 18.84 -7.90
N ARG A 218 0.07 20.08 -7.88
CA ARG A 218 -1.27 20.38 -8.36
C ARG A 218 -1.21 20.76 -9.83
N VAL A 219 -1.92 20.03 -10.67
CA VAL A 219 -2.20 20.48 -12.04
C VAL A 219 -3.16 21.66 -11.96
N THR A 220 -2.78 22.80 -12.53
CA THR A 220 -3.52 24.07 -12.46
C THR A 220 -4.22 24.40 -13.77
N SER A 221 -3.74 23.85 -14.88
CA SER A 221 -4.29 24.07 -16.22
C SER A 221 -4.08 22.86 -17.12
N ILE A 222 -5.06 22.62 -18.01
CA ILE A 222 -4.96 21.69 -19.13
C ILE A 222 -5.29 22.46 -20.40
N SER A 223 -4.52 22.24 -21.47
CA SER A 223 -4.73 22.89 -22.77
C SER A 223 -4.17 22.01 -23.89
N LYS A 224 -4.61 22.23 -25.13
CA LYS A 224 -3.96 21.61 -26.29
C LYS A 224 -2.65 22.34 -26.58
N SER A 225 -1.61 21.61 -26.99
CA SER A 225 -0.36 22.24 -27.41
C SER A 225 -0.56 22.99 -28.73
N GLU A 226 -0.08 24.24 -28.79
CA GLU A 226 -0.07 25.03 -30.03
C GLU A 226 1.05 24.60 -30.99
N GLU A 227 2.15 24.05 -30.44
CA GLU A 227 3.36 23.71 -31.18
C GLU A 227 3.44 22.22 -31.55
N ASN A 228 2.80 21.35 -30.77
CA ASN A 228 2.84 19.89 -30.95
C ASN A 228 1.42 19.35 -31.19
N GLU A 229 1.02 19.27 -32.46
CA GLU A 229 -0.31 18.81 -32.85
C GLU A 229 -0.65 17.44 -32.22
N GLY A 230 -1.84 17.33 -31.63
CA GLY A 230 -2.31 16.10 -30.98
C GLY A 230 -1.84 15.90 -29.54
N MET A 231 -0.98 16.76 -28.99
CA MET A 231 -0.52 16.69 -27.60
C MET A 231 -1.28 17.63 -26.67
N TRP A 232 -1.36 17.24 -25.41
CA TRP A 232 -1.88 18.03 -24.29
C TRP A 232 -0.74 18.67 -23.51
N LYS A 233 -0.91 19.94 -23.14
CA LYS A 233 -0.06 20.67 -22.21
C LYS A 233 -0.75 20.73 -20.85
N LEU A 234 -0.06 20.24 -19.83
CA LEU A 234 -0.44 20.35 -18.43
C LEU A 234 0.50 21.33 -17.74
N GLU A 235 -0.05 22.28 -16.99
CA GLU A 235 0.73 23.19 -16.15
C GLU A 235 0.51 22.83 -14.68
N THR A 236 1.56 22.93 -13.87
CA THR A 236 1.49 22.62 -12.44
C THR A 236 2.00 23.77 -11.59
N ASP A 237 1.71 23.73 -10.29
CA ASP A 237 2.28 24.65 -9.29
C ASP A 237 3.70 24.28 -8.84
N SER A 238 4.23 23.14 -9.29
CA SER A 238 5.58 22.69 -8.95
C SER A 238 6.63 23.43 -9.79
N THR A 239 7.71 23.84 -9.13
CA THR A 239 8.90 24.39 -9.81
C THR A 239 9.70 23.33 -10.56
N GLU A 240 9.59 22.05 -10.16
CA GLU A 240 10.29 20.93 -10.79
C GLU A 240 9.59 20.41 -12.05
N LEU A 241 8.26 20.51 -12.09
CA LEU A 241 7.42 20.08 -13.21
C LEU A 241 6.44 21.20 -13.57
N SER A 242 6.92 22.39 -13.87
CA SER A 242 6.07 23.56 -14.15
C SER A 242 5.11 23.32 -15.31
N ALA A 243 5.52 22.54 -16.31
CA ALA A 243 4.64 22.06 -17.37
C ALA A 243 5.14 20.76 -18.00
N VAL A 244 4.21 20.01 -18.61
CA VAL A 244 4.50 18.75 -19.31
C VAL A 244 3.61 18.60 -20.56
N LEU A 245 4.19 18.08 -21.64
CA LEU A 245 3.49 17.71 -22.87
C LEU A 245 3.27 16.20 -22.94
N VAL A 246 2.02 15.77 -23.08
CA VAL A 246 1.62 14.36 -23.05
C VAL A 246 0.59 14.01 -24.14
N PRO A 247 0.56 12.77 -24.63
CA PRO A 247 -0.36 12.35 -25.70
C PRO A 247 -1.82 12.23 -25.25
N ALA A 248 -2.05 11.95 -23.96
CA ALA A 248 -3.38 11.79 -23.39
C ALA A 248 -3.41 12.10 -21.89
N VAL A 249 -4.58 12.53 -21.42
CA VAL A 249 -4.85 12.93 -20.03
C VAL A 249 -6.09 12.20 -19.54
N ILE A 250 -5.97 11.54 -18.39
CA ILE A 250 -7.08 10.90 -17.69
C ILE A 250 -7.31 11.62 -16.36
N ILE A 251 -8.47 12.27 -16.22
CA ILE A 251 -8.83 13.02 -15.01
C ILE A 251 -9.47 12.07 -13.99
N CYS A 252 -8.84 11.93 -12.83
CA CYS A 252 -9.24 11.06 -11.72
C CYS A 252 -9.28 11.83 -10.38
N THR A 253 -9.66 13.12 -10.44
CA THR A 253 -9.48 14.09 -9.35
C THR A 253 -10.56 14.08 -8.27
N GLY A 254 -11.57 13.22 -8.40
CA GLY A 254 -12.72 13.18 -7.49
C GLY A 254 -13.70 14.33 -7.69
N GLY A 255 -14.61 14.49 -6.72
CA GLY A 255 -15.71 15.46 -6.78
C GLY A 255 -15.40 16.86 -6.25
N PHE A 256 -16.47 17.58 -5.91
CA PHE A 256 -16.42 18.95 -5.35
C PHE A 256 -17.18 19.10 -4.02
N GLY A 257 -17.40 18.00 -3.31
CA GLY A 257 -18.17 17.96 -2.06
C GLY A 257 -17.55 18.69 -0.84
N ASN A 258 -16.36 19.29 -0.99
CA ASN A 258 -15.79 20.21 0.00
C ASN A 258 -15.30 21.53 -0.63
N ASP A 259 -15.77 21.85 -1.84
CA ASP A 259 -15.39 23.08 -2.53
C ASP A 259 -16.09 24.29 -1.91
N LYS A 260 -15.49 24.93 -0.90
CA LYS A 260 -16.06 26.12 -0.23
C LYS A 260 -15.34 27.43 -0.60
N GLY A 261 -14.43 27.39 -1.58
CA GLY A 261 -13.59 28.50 -2.03
C GLY A 261 -14.34 29.64 -2.74
N SER A 262 -13.60 30.62 -3.27
CA SER A 262 -14.14 31.77 -3.99
C SER A 262 -14.71 31.41 -5.37
N ASP A 263 -14.09 30.45 -6.06
CA ASP A 263 -14.51 29.90 -7.37
C ASP A 263 -15.29 28.57 -7.22
N SER A 264 -16.00 28.43 -6.10
CA SER A 264 -16.60 27.17 -5.67
C SER A 264 -17.73 26.70 -6.60
N LEU A 265 -17.62 25.46 -7.09
CA LEU A 265 -18.68 24.77 -7.81
C LEU A 265 -19.88 24.50 -6.90
N LEU A 266 -19.65 24.19 -5.62
CA LEU A 266 -20.74 23.94 -4.68
C LEU A 266 -21.58 25.21 -4.45
N LYS A 267 -20.95 26.39 -4.39
CA LYS A 267 -21.63 27.70 -4.36
C LYS A 267 -22.40 27.97 -5.65
N GLU A 268 -21.83 27.60 -6.81
CA GLU A 268 -22.45 27.76 -8.12
C GLU A 268 -23.74 26.93 -8.24
N VAL A 269 -23.72 25.66 -7.80
CA VAL A 269 -24.74 24.68 -8.19
C VAL A 269 -25.66 24.20 -7.06
N ALA A 270 -25.21 24.27 -5.80
CA ALA A 270 -25.99 23.82 -4.64
C ALA A 270 -25.72 24.71 -3.39
N PRO A 271 -25.96 26.03 -3.46
CA PRO A 271 -25.62 26.96 -2.39
C PRO A 271 -26.31 26.66 -1.06
N SER A 272 -27.49 26.04 -1.08
CA SER A 272 -28.22 25.64 0.13
C SER A 272 -27.49 24.60 0.97
N LEU A 273 -26.54 23.86 0.38
CA LEU A 273 -25.81 22.81 1.07
C LEU A 273 -24.51 23.29 1.72
N LEU A 274 -24.07 24.53 1.47
CA LEU A 274 -22.78 25.05 1.98
C LEU A 274 -22.65 25.02 3.51
N ASN A 275 -23.78 25.18 4.20
CA ASN A 275 -23.85 25.20 5.66
C ASN A 275 -23.73 23.81 6.28
N LEU A 276 -23.76 22.75 5.46
CA LEU A 276 -23.51 21.41 5.94
C LEU A 276 -22.01 21.17 6.10
N ALA A 277 -21.67 20.47 7.19
CA ALA A 277 -20.38 19.83 7.31
C ALA A 277 -20.19 18.78 6.18
N SER A 278 -18.95 18.41 5.88
CA SER A 278 -18.63 17.43 4.83
C SER A 278 -17.90 16.22 5.40
N THR A 279 -18.02 15.05 4.78
CA THR A 279 -17.12 13.91 5.05
C THR A 279 -15.90 13.88 4.14
N ASN A 280 -15.87 14.76 3.15
CA ASN A 280 -14.81 14.83 2.15
C ASN A 280 -13.56 15.49 2.72
N GLY A 281 -12.39 15.06 2.28
CA GLY A 281 -11.15 15.80 2.57
C GLY A 281 -11.16 17.19 1.94
N GLU A 282 -10.38 18.11 2.50
CA GLU A 282 -10.15 19.47 1.99
C GLU A 282 -9.66 19.51 0.54
N PHE A 283 -9.14 18.38 0.03
CA PHE A 283 -8.73 18.25 -1.36
C PHE A 283 -9.86 18.15 -2.39
N THR A 284 -11.12 18.01 -1.95
CA THR A 284 -12.27 17.72 -2.82
C THR A 284 -12.89 19.01 -3.36
N THR A 285 -12.14 19.74 -4.20
CA THR A 285 -12.46 21.11 -4.65
C THR A 285 -12.88 21.22 -6.11
N GLY A 286 -13.14 20.11 -6.81
CA GLY A 286 -13.62 20.12 -8.19
C GLY A 286 -12.62 20.58 -9.25
N ASP A 287 -11.32 20.61 -8.94
CA ASP A 287 -10.28 21.16 -9.81
C ASP A 287 -10.29 20.54 -11.22
N GLY A 288 -10.48 19.23 -11.34
CA GLY A 288 -10.54 18.55 -12.64
C GLY A 288 -11.73 19.01 -13.49
N ILE A 289 -12.90 19.20 -12.88
CA ILE A 289 -14.10 19.72 -13.56
C ILE A 289 -13.83 21.16 -14.03
N LYS A 290 -13.28 22.01 -13.16
CA LYS A 290 -12.94 23.40 -13.48
C LYS A 290 -11.96 23.50 -14.65
N MET A 291 -10.91 22.67 -14.66
CA MET A 291 -9.92 22.63 -15.74
C MET A 291 -10.53 22.12 -17.05
N ALA A 292 -11.31 21.03 -17.01
CA ALA A 292 -11.91 20.46 -18.21
C ALA A 292 -12.96 21.39 -18.86
N ARG A 293 -13.77 22.12 -18.08
CA ARG A 293 -14.71 23.13 -18.60
C ARG A 293 -13.99 24.18 -19.46
N LYS A 294 -12.77 24.58 -19.09
CA LYS A 294 -11.98 25.59 -19.84
C LYS A 294 -11.55 25.10 -21.22
N VAL A 295 -11.43 23.80 -21.44
CA VAL A 295 -11.09 23.19 -22.75
C VAL A 295 -12.32 22.67 -23.50
N GLY A 296 -13.52 23.10 -23.11
CA GLY A 296 -14.76 22.81 -23.81
C GLY A 296 -15.52 21.58 -23.32
N ALA A 297 -15.07 20.90 -22.26
CA ALA A 297 -15.80 19.75 -21.71
C ALA A 297 -17.19 20.16 -21.20
N HIS A 298 -18.17 19.32 -21.49
CA HIS A 298 -19.52 19.42 -20.96
C HIS A 298 -19.60 18.80 -19.57
N THR A 299 -20.57 19.28 -18.79
CA THR A 299 -20.87 18.78 -17.44
C THR A 299 -22.35 18.47 -17.33
N VAL A 300 -22.69 17.41 -16.60
CA VAL A 300 -24.07 16.96 -16.39
C VAL A 300 -24.34 16.75 -14.90
N ASP A 301 -25.60 16.89 -14.50
CA ASP A 301 -26.10 16.66 -13.13
C ASP A 301 -25.37 17.45 -12.04
N MET A 302 -24.77 18.61 -12.35
CA MET A 302 -23.92 19.36 -11.41
C MET A 302 -24.64 19.73 -10.10
N GLU A 303 -25.94 19.98 -10.14
CA GLU A 303 -26.79 20.24 -8.97
C GLU A 303 -27.05 19.00 -8.09
N MET A 304 -26.76 17.80 -8.60
CA MET A 304 -26.98 16.54 -7.90
C MET A 304 -25.82 16.28 -6.92
N VAL A 305 -26.00 16.75 -5.69
CA VAL A 305 -25.07 16.56 -4.57
C VAL A 305 -25.75 15.76 -3.46
N GLN A 306 -25.15 14.64 -3.07
CA GLN A 306 -25.70 13.74 -2.06
C GLN A 306 -25.28 14.14 -0.65
N VAL A 307 -26.28 14.18 0.22
CA VAL A 307 -26.14 14.24 1.66
C VAL A 307 -26.26 12.82 2.22
N HIS A 308 -25.30 12.42 3.05
CA HIS A 308 -25.35 11.17 3.80
C HIS A 308 -26.08 11.40 5.13
N PRO A 309 -26.97 10.48 5.56
CA PRO A 309 -27.77 10.70 6.77
C PRO A 309 -26.96 10.60 8.06
N THR A 310 -25.84 9.88 8.06
CA THR A 310 -25.13 9.53 9.30
C THR A 310 -23.66 9.95 9.32
N GLY A 311 -23.38 11.25 9.46
CA GLY A 311 -22.08 11.76 9.89
C GLY A 311 -22.04 11.92 11.41
N PHE A 312 -21.01 11.44 12.09
CA PHE A 312 -20.93 11.56 13.55
C PHE A 312 -20.82 13.03 13.98
N SER A 313 -21.75 13.48 14.82
CA SER A 313 -21.80 14.86 15.31
C SER A 313 -20.78 15.12 16.40
N ASP A 314 -20.51 14.12 17.25
CA ASP A 314 -19.58 14.27 18.36
C ASP A 314 -18.15 14.40 17.87
N VAL A 315 -17.38 15.23 18.56
CA VAL A 315 -15.93 15.32 18.33
C VAL A 315 -15.34 14.00 18.81
N PRO A 316 -14.61 13.25 17.98
CA PRO A 316 -14.06 11.99 18.41
C PRO A 316 -13.07 12.27 19.55
N LYS A 317 -12.87 11.29 20.44
CA LYS A 317 -11.85 11.34 21.50
C LYS A 317 -10.55 11.89 20.91
N GLY A 318 -9.74 12.63 21.68
CA GLY A 318 -8.40 13.11 21.25
C GLY A 318 -8.35 14.11 20.09
N PHE A 319 -9.48 14.61 19.59
CA PHE A 319 -9.53 15.78 18.73
C PHE A 319 -9.90 17.04 19.49
N GLU A 320 -9.34 18.16 19.03
CA GLU A 320 -9.83 19.47 19.46
C GLU A 320 -11.20 19.76 18.85
N LYS A 321 -12.09 20.36 19.65
CA LYS A 321 -13.35 20.87 19.13
C LYS A 321 -13.02 22.04 18.18
N PRO A 322 -13.42 21.98 16.90
CA PRO A 322 -13.11 23.05 15.97
C PRO A 322 -13.83 24.34 16.36
N LYS A 323 -13.22 25.47 16.00
CA LYS A 323 -13.78 26.81 16.26
C LYS A 323 -15.10 27.05 15.54
N ASN A 324 -15.27 26.45 14.37
CA ASN A 324 -16.50 26.51 13.57
C ASN A 324 -16.99 25.08 13.27
N GLU A 325 -18.22 24.75 13.67
CA GLU A 325 -18.79 23.41 13.47
C GLU A 325 -19.08 23.12 11.98
N GLU A 326 -19.27 24.14 11.15
CA GLU A 326 -19.60 24.03 9.71
C GLU A 326 -18.38 23.75 8.81
N GLU A 327 -17.19 24.06 9.29
CA GLU A 327 -15.90 23.80 8.62
C GLU A 327 -15.35 22.42 8.96
N ARG A 328 -15.96 21.74 9.95
CA ARG A 328 -15.49 20.45 10.42
C ARG A 328 -15.74 19.36 9.38
N THR A 329 -14.69 18.62 9.03
CA THR A 329 -14.86 17.33 8.35
C THR A 329 -15.37 16.30 9.37
N LEU A 330 -16.54 15.71 9.13
CA LEU A 330 -17.12 14.69 10.03
C LEU A 330 -16.69 13.29 9.63
N ILE A 331 -16.51 12.44 10.64
CA ILE A 331 -16.32 11.00 10.42
C ILE A 331 -17.66 10.40 10.03
N LEU A 332 -17.67 9.68 8.92
CA LEU A 332 -18.84 8.98 8.45
C LEU A 332 -19.15 7.77 9.34
N CYS A 333 -20.37 7.69 9.86
CA CYS A 333 -20.91 6.42 10.34
C CYS A 333 -21.34 5.59 9.12
N ALA A 334 -20.61 4.51 8.86
CA ALA A 334 -20.76 3.69 7.67
C ALA A 334 -22.19 3.18 7.49
N GLU A 335 -22.69 3.17 6.26
CA GLU A 335 -24.04 2.66 5.96
C GLU A 335 -24.21 1.19 6.33
N VAL A 336 -23.12 0.40 6.29
CA VAL A 336 -23.12 -1.00 6.73
C VAL A 336 -23.53 -1.18 8.20
N VAL A 337 -23.39 -0.15 9.04
CA VAL A 337 -23.88 -0.20 10.44
C VAL A 337 -25.42 -0.26 10.46
N ARG A 338 -26.10 0.56 9.65
CA ARG A 338 -27.57 0.45 9.44
C ARG A 338 -27.92 -0.86 8.73
N GLY A 339 -27.11 -1.23 7.72
CA GLY A 339 -27.15 -2.51 7.02
C GLY A 339 -27.24 -3.72 7.95
N ALA A 340 -26.36 -3.76 8.95
CA ALA A 340 -26.25 -4.83 9.94
C ALA A 340 -27.40 -4.86 10.97
N GLY A 341 -28.18 -3.79 11.08
CA GLY A 341 -29.35 -3.75 11.95
C GLY A 341 -29.45 -2.53 12.86
N ALA A 342 -28.53 -1.56 12.78
CA ALA A 342 -28.67 -0.35 13.59
C ALA A 342 -29.95 0.43 13.23
N VAL A 343 -30.57 1.03 14.23
CA VAL A 343 -31.78 1.85 14.11
C VAL A 343 -31.47 3.32 14.36
N LEU A 344 -32.29 4.20 13.81
CA LEU A 344 -32.22 5.65 14.04
C LEU A 344 -33.36 6.07 14.95
N LEU A 345 -33.00 6.72 16.05
CA LEU A 345 -33.95 7.29 17.01
C LEU A 345 -33.88 8.81 16.98
N ASP A 346 -35.05 9.43 17.08
CA ASP A 346 -35.15 10.86 17.38
C ASP A 346 -34.80 11.14 18.85
N LYS A 347 -34.83 12.42 19.24
CA LYS A 347 -34.51 12.82 20.62
C LYS A 347 -35.48 12.27 21.67
N TYR A 348 -36.64 11.75 21.29
CA TYR A 348 -37.63 11.14 22.17
C TYR A 348 -37.51 9.62 22.27
N GLY A 349 -36.65 9.00 21.45
CA GLY A 349 -36.47 7.54 21.41
C GLY A 349 -37.39 6.84 20.41
N GLU A 350 -38.04 7.58 19.51
CA GLU A 350 -38.92 7.05 18.47
C GLU A 350 -38.14 6.76 17.18
N ARG A 351 -38.44 5.62 16.55
CA ARG A 351 -38.04 5.36 15.16
C ARG A 351 -38.94 6.15 14.21
N PHE A 352 -38.39 6.65 13.11
CA PHE A 352 -39.11 7.54 12.21
C PHE A 352 -38.98 7.20 10.71
N ILE A 353 -38.12 6.25 10.34
CA ILE A 353 -37.94 5.81 8.94
C ILE A 353 -37.31 4.42 8.86
N ASP A 354 -37.55 3.70 7.76
CA ASP A 354 -36.81 2.48 7.44
C ASP A 354 -35.36 2.88 7.15
N GLU A 355 -34.45 2.41 8.00
CA GLU A 355 -33.04 2.76 7.95
C GLU A 355 -32.31 2.20 6.71
N LEU A 356 -32.96 1.33 5.92
CA LEU A 356 -32.48 0.84 4.62
C LEU A 356 -33.15 1.49 3.41
N GLU A 357 -33.95 2.54 3.60
CA GLU A 357 -34.35 3.40 2.49
C GLU A 357 -33.13 4.12 1.88
N THR A 358 -33.35 4.77 0.73
CA THR A 358 -32.28 5.54 0.07
C THR A 358 -31.81 6.70 0.97
N ARG A 359 -30.53 7.08 0.85
CA ARG A 359 -29.94 8.20 1.59
C ARG A 359 -30.74 9.50 1.46
N LYS A 360 -31.29 9.75 0.26
CA LYS A 360 -32.20 10.86 -0.03
C LYS A 360 -33.42 10.83 0.90
N LYS A 361 -34.18 9.75 0.92
CA LYS A 361 -35.37 9.60 1.77
C LYS A 361 -35.06 9.68 3.27
N VAL A 362 -33.99 9.03 3.71
CA VAL A 362 -33.59 9.06 5.13
C VAL A 362 -33.25 10.50 5.53
N THR A 363 -32.45 11.21 4.74
CA THR A 363 -32.08 12.60 5.00
C THR A 363 -33.27 13.55 4.90
N GLU A 364 -34.16 13.38 3.92
CA GLU A 364 -35.40 14.16 3.79
C GLU A 364 -36.25 14.02 5.06
N LYS A 365 -36.40 12.79 5.58
CA LYS A 365 -37.16 12.57 6.81
C LYS A 365 -36.51 13.18 8.05
N MET A 366 -35.17 13.14 8.13
CA MET A 366 -34.43 13.85 9.18
C MET A 366 -34.67 15.36 9.08
N ASN A 367 -34.59 15.94 7.88
CA ASN A 367 -34.84 17.36 7.68
C ASN A 367 -36.29 17.76 8.01
N GLU A 368 -37.28 16.91 7.69
CA GLU A 368 -38.69 17.12 8.07
C GLU A 368 -38.89 17.19 9.59
N LYS A 369 -38.18 16.34 10.36
CA LYS A 369 -38.25 16.40 11.84
C LYS A 369 -37.51 17.61 12.41
N GLY A 370 -36.48 18.10 11.71
CA GLY A 370 -35.83 19.37 12.03
C GLY A 370 -34.99 19.38 13.32
N GLU A 371 -34.53 18.21 13.78
CA GLU A 371 -33.79 18.09 15.06
C GLU A 371 -32.27 18.33 14.89
N GLY A 372 -31.77 18.31 13.65
CA GLY A 372 -30.35 18.44 13.32
C GLY A 372 -29.53 17.18 13.64
N LYS A 373 -29.66 16.64 14.85
CA LYS A 373 -28.94 15.45 15.35
C LYS A 373 -29.90 14.32 15.72
N TYR A 374 -29.43 13.09 15.58
CA TYR A 374 -30.18 11.85 15.80
C TYR A 374 -29.31 10.83 16.51
N THR A 375 -29.93 9.88 17.19
CA THR A 375 -29.20 8.82 17.90
C THR A 375 -29.19 7.57 17.03
N ILE A 376 -28.02 7.09 16.64
CA ILE A 376 -27.88 5.74 16.07
C ILE A 376 -27.72 4.73 17.21
N VAL A 377 -28.49 3.64 17.15
CA VAL A 377 -28.47 2.56 18.15
C VAL A 377 -28.16 1.24 17.44
N VAL A 378 -27.05 0.62 17.82
CA VAL A 378 -26.57 -0.65 17.26
C VAL A 378 -26.85 -1.78 18.25
N PRO A 379 -27.77 -2.72 17.94
CA PRO A 379 -28.06 -3.86 18.81
C PRO A 379 -26.92 -4.89 18.85
N PRO A 380 -26.87 -5.78 19.87
CA PRO A 380 -25.78 -6.73 20.06
C PRO A 380 -25.43 -7.56 18.81
N LYS A 381 -26.42 -8.17 18.15
CA LYS A 381 -26.23 -8.98 16.94
C LYS A 381 -25.67 -8.17 15.75
N ALA A 382 -26.09 -6.92 15.61
CA ALA A 382 -25.56 -6.03 14.59
C ALA A 382 -24.11 -5.65 14.91
N ALA A 383 -23.80 -5.36 16.17
CA ALA A 383 -22.46 -5.03 16.63
C ALA A 383 -21.47 -6.16 16.35
N GLU A 384 -21.86 -7.42 16.56
CA GLU A 384 -21.05 -8.60 16.19
C GLU A 384 -20.77 -8.66 14.67
N THR A 385 -21.79 -8.42 13.84
CA THR A 385 -21.68 -8.47 12.37
C THR A 385 -20.74 -7.40 11.81
N VAL A 386 -20.64 -6.25 12.49
CA VAL A 386 -19.76 -5.13 12.14
C VAL A 386 -18.73 -4.82 13.22
N ALA A 387 -18.17 -5.86 13.86
CA ALA A 387 -17.23 -5.71 14.98
C ALA A 387 -16.05 -4.77 14.68
N THR A 388 -15.49 -4.82 13.47
CA THR A 388 -14.43 -3.89 13.03
C THR A 388 -14.86 -2.41 13.14
N HIS A 389 -16.11 -2.10 12.80
CA HIS A 389 -16.65 -0.74 12.92
C HIS A 389 -16.90 -0.36 14.38
N MET A 390 -17.36 -1.30 15.21
CA MET A 390 -17.54 -1.06 16.65
C MET A 390 -16.20 -0.75 17.32
N ASN A 391 -15.14 -1.47 16.96
CA ASN A 391 -13.79 -1.21 17.46
C ASN A 391 -13.28 0.17 17.03
N ILE A 392 -13.41 0.52 15.75
CA ILE A 392 -12.93 1.80 15.21
C ILE A 392 -13.71 2.98 15.81
N TYR A 393 -15.04 2.92 15.79
CA TYR A 393 -15.88 4.02 16.27
C TYR A 393 -15.91 4.09 17.80
N GLY A 394 -15.82 2.94 18.49
CA GLY A 394 -15.74 2.87 19.94
C GLY A 394 -14.40 3.38 20.48
N GLY A 395 -13.28 3.04 19.83
CA GLY A 395 -11.97 3.62 20.18
C GLY A 395 -11.92 5.14 20.05
N LYS A 396 -12.76 5.69 19.17
CA LYS A 396 -12.98 7.12 18.96
C LYS A 396 -14.04 7.75 19.86
N GLU A 397 -14.68 6.96 20.73
CA GLU A 397 -15.83 7.37 21.56
C GLU A 397 -17.02 7.95 20.77
N LEU A 398 -17.11 7.62 19.47
CA LEU A 398 -18.23 8.01 18.61
C LEU A 398 -19.41 7.04 18.72
N LEU A 399 -19.12 5.78 19.09
CA LEU A 399 -20.09 4.79 19.49
C LEU A 399 -19.75 4.30 20.89
N VAL A 400 -20.61 4.61 21.86
CA VAL A 400 -20.38 4.30 23.28
C VAL A 400 -21.18 3.04 23.63
N PRO A 401 -20.55 2.02 24.28
CA PRO A 401 -21.27 0.86 24.74
C PRO A 401 -22.19 1.20 25.93
N VAL A 402 -23.42 0.70 25.90
CA VAL A 402 -24.41 0.85 26.97
C VAL A 402 -25.14 -0.48 27.17
N GLU A 403 -25.62 -0.74 28.39
CA GLU A 403 -26.26 -2.03 28.70
C GLU A 403 -27.78 -1.93 28.59
N GLY A 404 -28.35 -2.76 27.72
CA GLY A 404 -29.79 -2.92 27.54
C GLY A 404 -30.53 -1.63 27.16
N ILE A 405 -31.86 -1.72 27.24
CA ILE A 405 -32.76 -0.60 26.95
C ILE A 405 -32.56 0.56 27.95
N GLU A 406 -32.24 0.26 29.21
CA GLU A 406 -31.97 1.24 30.24
C GLU A 406 -30.75 2.12 29.89
N GLY A 407 -29.65 1.51 29.43
CA GLY A 407 -28.46 2.25 29.01
C GLY A 407 -28.71 3.15 27.80
N VAL A 408 -29.54 2.71 26.84
CA VAL A 408 -29.97 3.55 25.72
C VAL A 408 -30.80 4.74 26.21
N ALA A 409 -31.70 4.53 27.17
CA ALA A 409 -32.51 5.59 27.78
C ALA A 409 -31.63 6.63 28.50
N GLU A 410 -30.64 6.17 29.28
CA GLU A 410 -29.69 7.06 29.97
C GLU A 410 -28.90 7.93 28.98
N TYR A 411 -28.47 7.37 27.85
CA TYR A 411 -27.80 8.13 26.80
C TYR A 411 -28.70 9.23 26.21
N LEU A 412 -29.96 8.89 25.88
CA LEU A 412 -30.93 9.86 25.36
C LEU A 412 -31.24 10.98 26.36
N LEU A 413 -31.39 10.64 27.65
CA LEU A 413 -31.61 11.61 28.72
C LEU A 413 -30.42 12.56 28.87
N LYS A 414 -29.18 12.03 28.85
CA LYS A 414 -27.96 12.84 28.91
C LYS A 414 -27.87 13.80 27.72
N ARG A 415 -28.19 13.31 26.52
CA ARG A 415 -28.26 14.14 25.31
C ARG A 415 -29.27 15.28 25.45
N ARG A 416 -30.52 14.98 25.83
CA ARG A 416 -31.56 16.00 25.99
C ARG A 416 -31.21 17.05 27.04
N TRP A 417 -30.65 16.62 28.17
CA TRP A 417 -30.15 17.55 29.18
C TRP A 417 -29.13 18.53 28.59
N ASN A 418 -28.16 18.02 27.83
CA ASN A 418 -27.12 18.84 27.21
C ASN A 418 -27.64 19.76 26.09
N GLU A 419 -28.62 19.32 25.29
CA GLU A 419 -29.13 20.06 24.13
C GLU A 419 -30.28 21.02 24.47
N MET A 420 -31.13 20.65 25.43
CA MET A 420 -32.40 21.34 25.70
C MET A 420 -32.53 21.91 27.12
N GLY A 421 -31.66 21.52 28.05
CA GLY A 421 -31.77 21.92 29.46
C GLY A 421 -33.04 21.39 30.15
N GLU A 422 -33.71 20.39 29.57
CA GLU A 422 -34.93 19.78 30.10
C GLU A 422 -34.62 18.70 31.14
N GLU A 423 -35.43 18.66 32.21
CA GLU A 423 -35.29 17.72 33.32
C GLU A 423 -35.63 16.27 32.92
N LYS A 424 -35.01 15.30 33.60
CA LYS A 424 -35.01 13.86 33.28
C LYS A 424 -36.41 13.23 33.36
N ASP A 425 -37.18 13.27 32.28
CA ASP A 425 -38.37 12.41 32.12
C ASP A 425 -37.98 10.99 31.65
N SER A 426 -37.31 10.26 32.54
CA SER A 426 -36.81 8.92 32.26
C SER A 426 -37.94 7.91 32.04
N GLU A 427 -39.07 8.07 32.72
CA GLU A 427 -40.19 7.13 32.64
C GLU A 427 -40.89 7.22 31.28
N THR A 428 -41.10 8.43 30.74
CA THR A 428 -41.65 8.59 29.39
C THR A 428 -40.68 8.08 28.33
N ILE A 429 -39.38 8.39 28.40
CA ILE A 429 -38.40 7.87 27.42
C ILE A 429 -38.32 6.34 27.48
N LEU A 430 -38.27 5.75 28.68
CA LEU A 430 -38.28 4.30 28.84
C LEU A 430 -39.57 3.67 28.29
N LYS A 431 -40.72 4.32 28.49
CA LYS A 431 -42.00 3.86 27.92
C LYS A 431 -41.98 3.88 26.39
N VAL A 432 -41.50 4.98 25.79
CA VAL A 432 -41.35 5.11 24.33
C VAL A 432 -40.39 4.06 23.80
N LEU A 433 -39.20 3.92 24.41
CA LEU A 433 -38.22 2.92 24.00
C LEU A 433 -38.76 1.49 24.13
N ARG A 434 -39.50 1.17 25.21
CA ARG A 434 -40.12 -0.16 25.35
C ARG A 434 -41.07 -0.43 24.20
N SER A 435 -41.88 0.55 23.83
CA SER A 435 -42.74 0.45 22.64
C SER A 435 -41.92 0.26 21.36
N THR A 436 -40.85 1.04 21.18
CA THR A 436 -39.93 0.93 20.03
C THR A 436 -39.26 -0.45 19.94
N PHE A 437 -38.92 -1.06 21.08
CA PHE A 437 -38.26 -2.37 21.16
C PHE A 437 -39.27 -3.54 21.09
N GLU A 438 -40.51 -3.37 21.57
CA GLU A 438 -41.54 -4.42 21.64
C GLU A 438 -42.43 -4.51 20.39
N SER A 439 -42.63 -3.40 19.68
CA SER A 439 -43.38 -3.35 18.42
C SER A 439 -42.56 -2.63 17.35
N PRO A 440 -41.88 -3.37 16.44
CA PRO A 440 -41.13 -2.77 15.35
C PRO A 440 -41.97 -1.96 14.34
N THR A 441 -43.30 -1.88 14.49
CA THR A 441 -44.23 -1.51 13.41
C THR A 441 -45.51 -0.85 13.92
N ALA A 442 -45.73 0.41 13.52
CA ALA A 442 -47.04 0.82 13.01
C ALA A 442 -46.88 1.70 11.76
N GLU A 443 -45.80 2.48 11.64
CA GLU A 443 -45.52 3.27 10.41
C GLU A 443 -44.21 2.90 9.70
N VAL A 444 -43.25 2.24 10.38
CA VAL A 444 -41.90 2.00 9.84
C VAL A 444 -41.65 0.51 9.63
N SER A 445 -42.02 -0.01 8.46
CA SER A 445 -41.71 -1.39 8.05
C SER A 445 -40.34 -1.44 7.36
N ARG A 446 -39.40 -2.23 7.90
CA ARG A 446 -38.15 -2.61 7.22
C ARG A 446 -38.36 -3.97 6.56
N ARG A 447 -37.82 -4.18 5.34
CA ARG A 447 -37.91 -5.48 4.65
C ARG A 447 -37.44 -6.65 5.51
N ASN A 448 -36.38 -6.44 6.32
CA ASN A 448 -35.89 -7.38 7.32
C ASN A 448 -36.01 -6.72 8.71
N PRO A 449 -36.94 -7.16 9.58
CA PRO A 449 -37.09 -6.60 10.91
C PRO A 449 -35.79 -6.69 11.73
N THR A 450 -35.39 -5.58 12.35
CA THR A 450 -34.30 -5.58 13.32
C THR A 450 -34.83 -6.10 14.66
N GLU A 451 -34.17 -7.10 15.23
CA GLU A 451 -34.40 -7.51 16.62
C GLU A 451 -33.72 -6.54 17.59
N LEU A 452 -34.48 -6.02 18.55
CA LEU A 452 -34.00 -5.13 19.61
C LEU A 452 -34.20 -5.82 20.98
N PRO A 453 -33.28 -6.70 21.41
CA PRO A 453 -33.40 -7.38 22.70
C PRO A 453 -33.36 -6.38 23.87
N LYS A 454 -34.15 -6.61 24.93
CA LYS A 454 -34.16 -5.69 26.08
C LYS A 454 -32.83 -5.62 26.84
N THR A 455 -32.01 -6.66 26.73
CA THR A 455 -30.73 -6.82 27.43
C THR A 455 -29.59 -7.04 26.44
N GLY A 456 -28.35 -6.92 26.91
CA GLY A 456 -27.13 -7.06 26.10
C GLY A 456 -26.50 -5.71 25.78
N THR A 457 -25.27 -5.75 25.29
CA THR A 457 -24.49 -4.54 25.04
C THR A 457 -24.89 -3.90 23.71
N TYR A 458 -25.47 -2.72 23.81
CA TYR A 458 -25.76 -1.82 22.70
C TYR A 458 -24.61 -0.85 22.47
N TYR A 459 -24.49 -0.32 21.26
CA TYR A 459 -23.62 0.84 20.99
C TYR A 459 -24.47 2.00 20.51
N VAL A 460 -24.24 3.19 21.09
CA VAL A 460 -25.01 4.40 20.80
C VAL A 460 -24.12 5.57 20.41
N GLY A 461 -24.57 6.40 19.48
CA GLY A 461 -23.83 7.58 19.05
C GLY A 461 -24.70 8.65 18.43
N LEU A 462 -24.20 9.88 18.36
CA LEU A 462 -24.87 11.00 17.72
C LEU A 462 -24.47 11.15 16.26
N VAL A 463 -25.46 11.26 15.39
CA VAL A 463 -25.28 11.40 13.94
C VAL A 463 -26.16 12.52 13.37
N GLN A 464 -25.71 13.12 12.26
CA GLN A 464 -26.43 14.17 11.54
C GLN A 464 -26.24 14.05 10.02
N PRO A 465 -27.11 14.69 9.22
CA PRO A 465 -26.91 14.82 7.78
C PRO A 465 -25.60 15.55 7.46
N VAL A 466 -24.87 15.07 6.47
CA VAL A 466 -23.54 15.56 6.10
C VAL A 466 -23.30 15.49 4.59
N LEU A 467 -22.68 16.51 3.99
CA LEU A 467 -22.28 16.49 2.59
C LEU A 467 -21.30 15.33 2.33
N HIS A 468 -21.52 14.58 1.26
CA HIS A 468 -20.80 13.31 1.09
C HIS A 468 -20.27 13.03 -0.31
N TYR A 469 -21.06 13.24 -1.37
CA TYR A 469 -20.66 12.84 -2.72
C TYR A 469 -21.31 13.75 -3.78
N THR A 470 -20.62 14.06 -4.86
CA THR A 470 -21.17 14.84 -5.98
C THR A 470 -21.44 13.94 -7.17
N MET A 471 -22.72 13.70 -7.51
CA MET A 471 -23.09 12.85 -8.64
C MET A 471 -22.95 13.57 -9.98
N GLY A 472 -22.95 14.89 -9.95
CA GLY A 472 -22.63 15.72 -11.10
C GLY A 472 -21.15 15.82 -11.38
N GLY A 473 -20.81 16.00 -12.65
CA GLY A 473 -19.43 16.09 -13.09
C GLY A 473 -19.31 16.15 -14.61
N LEU A 474 -18.16 15.73 -15.13
CA LEU A 474 -17.87 15.69 -16.55
C LEU A 474 -18.77 14.69 -17.28
N ALA A 475 -19.33 15.12 -18.41
CA ALA A 475 -20.03 14.21 -19.31
C ALA A 475 -19.02 13.28 -19.98
N VAL A 476 -19.24 11.97 -19.84
CA VAL A 476 -18.40 10.94 -20.46
C VAL A 476 -19.24 9.92 -21.22
N ASN A 477 -18.67 9.26 -22.23
CA ASN A 477 -19.27 8.05 -22.78
C ASN A 477 -18.95 6.81 -21.90
N SER A 478 -19.51 5.65 -22.25
CA SER A 478 -19.28 4.38 -21.53
C SER A 478 -17.82 3.95 -21.45
N ASP A 479 -16.96 4.49 -22.30
CA ASP A 479 -15.54 4.13 -22.41
C ASP A 479 -14.61 5.15 -21.72
N GLY A 480 -15.19 6.14 -21.03
CA GLY A 480 -14.48 7.14 -20.23
C GLY A 480 -14.00 8.37 -21.00
N HIS A 481 -14.34 8.51 -22.29
CA HIS A 481 -13.99 9.70 -23.07
C HIS A 481 -14.84 10.90 -22.64
N VAL A 482 -14.19 12.03 -22.40
CA VAL A 482 -14.86 13.30 -22.06
C VAL A 482 -15.56 13.85 -23.30
N LEU A 483 -16.80 14.30 -23.11
CA LEU A 483 -17.65 14.86 -24.17
C LEU A 483 -17.68 16.38 -24.11
N ASP A 484 -17.75 17.03 -25.28
CA ASP A 484 -18.07 18.44 -25.42
C ASP A 484 -19.58 18.70 -25.35
N LYS A 485 -19.99 19.97 -25.55
CA LYS A 485 -21.40 20.39 -25.44
C LYS A 485 -22.28 19.82 -26.55
N GLU A 486 -21.67 19.45 -27.67
CA GLU A 486 -22.30 18.84 -28.83
C GLU A 486 -22.40 17.30 -28.68
N GLY A 487 -21.84 16.74 -27.59
CA GLY A 487 -21.81 15.30 -27.33
C GLY A 487 -20.71 14.55 -28.07
N SER A 488 -19.73 15.27 -28.64
CA SER A 488 -18.60 14.69 -29.35
C SER A 488 -17.43 14.44 -28.38
N VAL A 489 -16.64 13.41 -28.66
CA VAL A 489 -15.45 13.08 -27.87
C VAL A 489 -14.39 14.17 -28.04
N ILE A 490 -13.82 14.64 -26.92
CA ILE A 490 -12.62 15.47 -26.90
C ILE A 490 -11.39 14.53 -27.00
N PRO A 491 -10.67 14.48 -28.14
CA PRO A 491 -9.63 13.48 -28.35
C PRO A 491 -8.48 13.60 -27.34
N GLY A 492 -8.10 12.47 -26.75
CA GLY A 492 -7.03 12.40 -25.74
C GLY A 492 -7.41 12.88 -24.34
N LEU A 493 -8.66 13.27 -24.10
CA LEU A 493 -9.17 13.64 -22.77
C LEU A 493 -10.18 12.60 -22.28
N LEU A 494 -9.85 11.94 -21.17
CA LEU A 494 -10.68 10.92 -20.52
C LEU A 494 -10.88 11.27 -19.04
N ALA A 495 -11.84 10.62 -18.40
CA ALA A 495 -12.11 10.78 -16.98
C ALA A 495 -12.62 9.47 -16.34
N ALA A 496 -12.39 9.30 -15.03
CA ALA A 496 -12.84 8.14 -14.27
C ALA A 496 -13.11 8.46 -12.79
N GLY A 497 -14.17 7.87 -12.23
CA GLY A 497 -14.61 8.06 -10.85
C GLY A 497 -15.50 9.30 -10.64
N GLU A 498 -15.59 9.78 -9.40
CA GLU A 498 -16.51 10.85 -8.98
C GLU A 498 -16.39 12.19 -9.74
N VAL A 499 -15.32 12.39 -10.52
CA VAL A 499 -15.21 13.56 -11.40
C VAL A 499 -16.24 13.53 -12.55
N MET A 500 -16.82 12.36 -12.86
CA MET A 500 -17.80 12.16 -13.92
C MET A 500 -19.22 12.38 -13.44
N GLY A 501 -20.08 12.84 -14.35
CA GLY A 501 -21.52 12.99 -14.11
C GLY A 501 -22.37 11.91 -14.80
N GLY A 502 -23.61 11.75 -14.34
CA GLY A 502 -24.64 10.96 -15.02
C GLY A 502 -24.71 9.47 -14.68
N VAL A 503 -23.67 8.89 -14.06
CA VAL A 503 -23.66 7.47 -13.63
C VAL A 503 -24.73 7.20 -12.56
N HIS A 504 -24.95 8.15 -11.64
CA HIS A 504 -25.76 7.93 -10.44
C HIS A 504 -27.10 8.68 -10.44
N GLY A 505 -27.34 9.56 -11.41
CA GLY A 505 -28.52 10.44 -11.45
C GLY A 505 -28.71 11.23 -10.14
N GLU A 506 -29.93 11.25 -9.62
CA GLU A 506 -30.26 12.03 -8.41
C GLU A 506 -29.74 11.44 -7.10
N ASN A 507 -29.45 10.14 -7.05
CA ASN A 507 -29.00 9.50 -5.81
C ASN A 507 -28.13 8.27 -6.07
N ARG A 508 -26.91 8.32 -5.55
CA ARG A 508 -25.98 7.18 -5.55
C ARG A 508 -26.32 6.17 -4.44
N LEU A 509 -26.27 4.88 -4.78
CA LEU A 509 -26.36 3.80 -3.80
C LEU A 509 -25.05 3.58 -3.04
N GLY A 510 -25.14 3.19 -1.75
CA GLY A 510 -23.97 2.83 -0.94
C GLY A 510 -23.16 1.72 -1.61
N GLY A 511 -21.83 1.85 -1.63
CA GLY A 511 -20.89 0.93 -2.29
C GLY A 511 -20.63 1.17 -3.79
N SER A 512 -21.52 1.89 -4.49
CA SER A 512 -21.39 2.07 -5.95
C SER A 512 -20.30 3.08 -6.35
N SER A 513 -19.82 3.94 -5.45
CA SER A 513 -18.74 4.88 -5.76
C SER A 513 -17.39 4.19 -5.96
N LEU A 514 -17.08 3.17 -5.15
CA LEU A 514 -15.85 2.39 -5.35
C LEU A 514 -15.95 1.56 -6.62
N LEU A 515 -17.15 1.05 -6.94
CA LEU A 515 -17.39 0.30 -8.16
C LEU A 515 -17.18 1.16 -9.41
N ASP A 516 -17.78 2.36 -9.43
CA ASP A 516 -17.59 3.37 -10.47
C ASP A 516 -16.09 3.64 -10.71
N CYS A 517 -15.34 3.95 -9.64
CA CYS A 517 -13.90 4.20 -9.75
C CYS A 517 -13.14 3.07 -10.45
N VAL A 518 -13.48 1.81 -10.15
CA VAL A 518 -12.78 0.65 -10.72
C VAL A 518 -13.25 0.38 -12.15
N VAL A 519 -14.56 0.32 -12.40
CA VAL A 519 -15.09 0.03 -13.75
C VAL A 519 -14.62 1.09 -14.74
N PHE A 520 -14.87 2.36 -14.46
CA PHE A 520 -14.51 3.42 -15.40
C PHE A 520 -13.02 3.71 -15.42
N GLY A 521 -12.28 3.39 -14.34
CA GLY A 521 -10.81 3.39 -14.37
C GLY A 521 -10.24 2.35 -15.32
N LEU A 522 -10.76 1.11 -15.27
CA LEU A 522 -10.38 0.04 -16.20
C LEU A 522 -10.79 0.38 -17.65
N ARG A 523 -11.99 0.96 -17.85
CA ARG A 523 -12.44 1.36 -19.19
C ARG A 523 -11.63 2.50 -19.77
N ALA A 524 -11.45 3.61 -19.04
CA ALA A 524 -10.61 4.72 -19.51
C ALA A 524 -9.17 4.26 -19.77
N GLY A 525 -8.62 3.41 -18.91
CA GLY A 525 -7.32 2.79 -19.10
C GLY A 525 -7.23 1.89 -20.33
N ASN A 526 -8.33 1.24 -20.75
CA ASN A 526 -8.38 0.49 -22.00
C ASN A 526 -8.49 1.42 -23.22
N SER A 527 -9.45 2.33 -23.22
CA SER A 527 -9.78 3.19 -24.36
C SER A 527 -8.65 4.14 -24.74
N VAL A 528 -7.87 4.61 -23.77
CA VAL A 528 -6.70 5.46 -24.03
C VAL A 528 -5.64 4.75 -24.89
N THR A 529 -5.60 3.41 -24.87
CA THR A 529 -4.61 2.62 -25.61
C THR A 529 -4.90 2.53 -27.11
N ASP A 530 -6.13 2.85 -27.52
CA ASP A 530 -6.54 2.90 -28.94
C ASP A 530 -6.17 4.23 -29.61
N LEU A 531 -5.67 5.21 -28.85
CA LEU A 531 -5.27 6.51 -29.38
C LEU A 531 -3.98 6.39 -30.21
N PRO A 532 -3.93 6.89 -31.46
CA PRO A 532 -2.73 6.79 -32.30
C PRO A 532 -1.47 7.46 -31.72
N SER A 533 -1.65 8.45 -30.83
CA SER A 533 -0.57 9.17 -30.17
C SER A 533 0.03 8.42 -28.97
N VAL A 534 -0.56 7.29 -28.56
CA VAL A 534 -0.15 6.52 -27.39
C VAL A 534 0.60 5.26 -27.84
N GLU A 535 1.85 5.14 -27.43
CA GLU A 535 2.68 3.97 -27.76
C GLU A 535 3.00 3.14 -26.52
N LYS A 536 3.34 1.87 -26.73
CA LYS A 536 3.85 1.02 -25.65
C LYS A 536 5.21 1.51 -25.17
N TRP A 537 5.48 1.24 -23.90
CA TRP A 537 6.76 1.56 -23.29
C TRP A 537 7.88 0.77 -23.96
N ASP A 538 8.91 1.48 -24.42
CA ASP A 538 10.07 0.95 -25.14
C ASP A 538 11.19 0.41 -24.21
N GLY A 539 10.94 0.37 -22.90
CA GLY A 539 11.91 -0.04 -21.88
C GLY A 539 12.94 1.02 -21.53
N THR A 540 12.86 2.23 -22.12
CA THR A 540 13.78 3.32 -21.81
C THR A 540 13.38 4.03 -20.52
N LYS A 541 14.34 4.24 -19.63
CA LYS A 541 14.18 5.15 -18.50
C LYS A 541 14.22 6.59 -19.03
N ARG A 542 13.06 7.20 -19.19
CA ARG A 542 12.96 8.62 -19.55
C ARG A 542 12.98 9.44 -18.26
N SER A 543 14.09 10.11 -17.99
CA SER A 543 14.17 11.04 -16.87
C SER A 543 13.49 12.34 -17.26
N LEU A 544 12.32 12.62 -16.68
CA LEU A 544 11.99 14.00 -16.34
C LEU A 544 13.16 14.54 -15.49
N GLY A 545 13.67 15.73 -15.81
CA GLY A 545 14.85 16.32 -15.19
C GLY A 545 14.99 15.96 -13.72
N SER A 546 16.16 15.44 -13.35
CA SER A 546 16.38 14.83 -12.05
C SER A 546 16.08 15.81 -10.92
N THR A 547 15.00 15.55 -10.22
CA THR A 547 15.02 15.47 -8.76
C THR A 547 14.23 14.22 -8.41
N SER A 548 14.95 13.28 -7.81
CA SER A 548 14.33 12.35 -6.89
C SER A 548 13.41 13.16 -5.98
N ASN A 549 12.11 12.90 -6.01
CA ASN A 549 11.35 12.95 -4.77
C ASN A 549 11.87 11.77 -3.93
N SER A 550 13.09 11.92 -3.42
CA SER A 550 13.35 11.54 -2.05
C SER A 550 12.28 12.27 -1.26
N TYR A 551 11.48 11.53 -0.50
CA TYR A 551 10.86 12.07 0.71
C TYR A 551 11.90 13.00 1.34
N SER A 552 11.64 14.30 1.34
CA SER A 552 12.62 15.26 1.79
C SER A 552 12.97 14.92 3.23
N ASP A 553 14.24 14.63 3.43
CA ASP A 553 14.97 14.65 4.69
C ASP A 553 14.61 15.91 5.50
N ALA A 554 13.52 15.86 6.26
CA ALA A 554 13.56 16.35 7.62
C ALA A 554 14.22 15.22 8.40
N SER A 555 15.44 15.42 8.87
CA SER A 555 16.23 14.40 9.57
C SER A 555 15.44 13.87 10.77
N ALA A 556 14.76 12.75 10.56
CA ALA A 556 14.09 11.98 11.57
C ALA A 556 15.13 11.18 12.38
N PRO A 557 14.92 11.02 13.69
CA PRO A 557 15.87 10.38 14.59
C PRO A 557 16.19 8.94 14.16
N ALA A 558 17.47 8.57 14.18
CA ALA A 558 17.96 7.27 13.77
C ALA A 558 17.35 6.12 14.59
N GLY A 559 16.62 5.23 13.91
CA GLY A 559 16.07 3.98 14.43
C GLY A 559 15.08 3.35 13.45
N GLU A 560 14.76 2.06 13.62
CA GLU A 560 13.67 1.34 12.94
C GLU A 560 12.28 1.89 13.38
N ARG A 561 12.10 3.21 13.32
CA ARG A 561 10.97 3.93 13.92
C ARG A 561 10.20 4.73 12.89
N LYS A 562 8.90 4.49 12.81
CA LYS A 562 7.91 5.23 12.01
C LYS A 562 7.36 6.34 12.88
N HIS A 563 7.24 7.55 12.36
CA HIS A 563 6.88 8.69 13.20
C HIS A 563 5.79 9.56 12.57
N VAL A 564 5.08 10.27 13.44
CA VAL A 564 4.14 11.34 13.07
C VAL A 564 4.47 12.58 13.88
N ILE A 565 4.38 13.74 13.25
CA ILE A 565 4.59 15.05 13.85
C ILE A 565 3.21 15.63 14.16
N ILE A 566 2.99 15.98 15.43
CA ILE A 566 1.71 16.43 15.94
C ILE A 566 1.98 17.60 16.88
N ASN A 567 1.42 18.78 16.61
CA ASN A 567 1.58 19.97 17.46
C ASN A 567 3.06 20.22 17.84
N ASP A 568 3.95 20.18 16.84
CA ASP A 568 5.40 20.38 16.99
C ASP A 568 6.13 19.32 17.85
N LYS A 569 5.49 18.18 18.10
CA LYS A 569 6.05 17.02 18.83
C LYS A 569 6.14 15.79 17.93
N ILE A 570 7.17 14.98 18.11
CA ILE A 570 7.42 13.77 17.32
C ILE A 570 7.01 12.53 18.11
N TYR A 571 6.14 11.71 17.52
CA TYR A 571 5.59 10.49 18.10
C TYR A 571 6.03 9.24 17.31
N ASP A 572 6.53 8.21 17.99
CA ASP A 572 6.83 6.90 17.42
C ASP A 572 5.56 6.04 17.29
N VAL A 573 5.18 5.72 16.06
CA VAL A 573 3.98 4.93 15.73
C VAL A 573 4.30 3.55 15.17
N THR A 574 5.52 3.07 15.32
CA THR A 574 6.01 1.81 14.73
C THR A 574 5.18 0.60 15.16
N ASP A 575 4.89 0.48 16.45
CA ASP A 575 4.10 -0.62 16.99
C ASP A 575 2.60 -0.40 16.79
N PHE A 576 2.16 0.86 16.83
CA PHE A 576 0.78 1.26 16.53
C PHE A 576 0.33 0.85 15.12
N ILE A 577 1.18 0.99 14.10
CA ILE A 577 0.84 0.61 12.72
C ILE A 577 0.59 -0.89 12.57
N LYS A 578 1.23 -1.73 13.39
CA LYS A 578 1.04 -3.18 13.36
C LYS A 578 -0.36 -3.59 13.82
N THR A 579 -0.97 -2.80 14.69
CA THR A 579 -2.31 -3.04 15.27
C THR A 579 -3.39 -2.12 14.69
N HIS A 580 -3.01 -1.20 13.78
CA HIS A 580 -3.90 -0.20 13.22
C HIS A 580 -5.04 -0.82 12.37
N PRO A 581 -6.31 -0.41 12.54
CA PRO A 581 -7.45 -0.96 11.80
C PRO A 581 -7.39 -0.74 10.28
N GLY A 582 -6.55 0.16 9.78
CA GLY A 582 -6.28 0.32 8.35
C GLY A 582 -5.40 -0.77 7.73
N GLY A 583 -4.92 -1.72 8.55
CA GLY A 583 -3.88 -2.69 8.17
C GLY A 583 -2.48 -2.09 8.23
N ALA A 584 -1.46 -2.95 8.19
CA ALA A 584 -0.07 -2.52 8.01
C ALA A 584 0.09 -1.95 6.60
N ILE A 585 -0.17 -0.64 6.45
CA ILE A 585 0.17 0.13 5.25
C ILE A 585 1.64 -0.17 4.91
N SER A 586 1.99 -0.26 3.61
CA SER A 586 3.39 -0.36 3.20
C SER A 586 4.12 0.94 3.54
N VAL A 587 4.62 0.99 4.78
CA VAL A 587 5.37 2.11 5.34
C VAL A 587 6.78 1.64 5.54
N GLU A 588 7.74 2.32 4.92
CA GLU A 588 9.16 2.04 5.10
C GLU A 588 9.60 2.46 6.52
N ASP A 589 10.58 1.75 7.09
CA ASP A 589 11.10 2.13 8.41
C ASP A 589 11.84 3.48 8.30
N GLY A 590 11.52 4.42 9.18
CA GLY A 590 12.01 5.80 9.11
C GLY A 590 11.11 6.78 8.35
N GLU A 591 9.96 6.34 7.82
CA GLU A 591 9.02 7.21 7.11
C GLU A 591 8.27 8.17 8.06
N ASP A 592 8.21 9.45 7.68
CA ASP A 592 7.29 10.45 8.25
C ASP A 592 5.87 10.19 7.72
N LEU A 593 4.98 9.76 8.61
CA LEU A 593 3.60 9.46 8.29
C LEU A 593 2.63 10.60 8.57
N THR A 594 3.11 11.78 8.96
CA THR A 594 2.25 12.91 9.38
C THR A 594 1.15 13.19 8.36
N GLY A 595 1.52 13.28 7.08
CA GLY A 595 0.57 13.50 5.99
C GLY A 595 -0.46 12.37 5.86
N ARG A 596 -0.01 11.11 5.83
CA ARG A 596 -0.87 9.91 5.71
C ARG A 596 -1.81 9.75 6.89
N PHE A 597 -1.31 10.01 8.10
CA PHE A 597 -2.09 10.00 9.33
C PHE A 597 -3.14 11.12 9.32
N THR A 598 -2.73 12.35 9.00
CA THR A 598 -3.63 13.51 8.89
C THR A 598 -4.69 13.32 7.81
N HIS A 599 -4.36 12.57 6.75
CA HIS A 599 -5.30 12.25 5.69
C HIS A 599 -6.39 11.26 6.11
N ALA A 600 -5.97 10.13 6.65
CA ALA A 600 -6.86 9.04 7.00
C ALA A 600 -7.75 9.40 8.18
N HIS A 601 -7.27 10.31 9.03
CA HIS A 601 -7.86 10.57 10.32
C HIS A 601 -8.31 12.04 10.49
N GLY A 602 -7.70 12.99 9.77
CA GLY A 602 -7.79 14.43 10.06
C GLY A 602 -6.73 14.82 11.09
N ASN A 603 -6.90 15.95 11.79
CA ASN A 603 -6.08 16.29 12.97
C ASN A 603 -6.45 15.40 14.19
N ASP A 604 -6.45 14.08 14.00
CA ASP A 604 -7.06 13.03 14.83
C ASP A 604 -6.04 12.32 15.70
N TRP A 605 -5.76 12.86 16.87
CA TRP A 605 -4.62 12.40 17.67
C TRP A 605 -4.99 11.28 18.65
N SER A 606 -6.08 10.55 18.36
CA SER A 606 -6.78 9.68 19.33
C SER A 606 -6.77 8.21 19.03
N LEU A 607 -6.56 7.88 17.76
CA LEU A 607 -6.31 6.50 17.34
C LEU A 607 -5.00 6.00 17.91
N LEU A 608 -4.09 6.94 18.19
CA LEU A 608 -2.87 6.73 18.92
C LEU A 608 -3.19 6.28 20.34
N ASP A 609 -3.31 4.97 20.54
CA ASP A 609 -3.30 4.38 21.88
C ASP A 609 -2.00 4.85 22.56
N ARG A 610 -2.15 5.69 23.60
CA ARG A 610 -1.03 6.36 24.27
C ARG A 610 -0.05 5.37 24.90
N ASP A 611 -0.48 4.14 25.16
CA ASP A 611 0.38 3.08 25.68
C ASP A 611 1.25 2.42 24.59
N SER A 612 0.89 2.59 23.31
CA SER A 612 1.57 2.00 22.14
C SER A 612 2.50 2.97 21.40
N ILE A 613 2.55 4.23 21.83
CA ILE A 613 3.24 5.32 21.12
C ILE A 613 4.11 6.10 22.10
N ARG A 614 5.35 6.35 21.69
CA ARG A 614 6.34 7.02 22.51
C ARG A 614 6.62 8.42 21.96
N GLU A 615 6.39 9.46 22.77
CA GLU A 615 6.88 10.82 22.48
C GLU A 615 8.42 10.78 22.54
N ILE A 616 9.08 11.23 21.48
CA ILE A 616 10.55 11.15 21.36
C ILE A 616 11.22 12.49 21.66
N ALA A 617 10.65 13.63 21.27
CA ALA A 617 11.22 14.98 21.51
C ALA A 617 10.26 16.14 21.17
N GLU A 618 10.59 17.35 21.66
CA GLU A 618 10.16 18.64 21.10
C GLU A 618 11.04 18.99 19.88
N SER A 619 10.45 19.53 18.81
CA SER A 619 11.06 19.70 17.48
C SER A 619 12.39 20.49 17.41
N GLY A 620 12.85 21.11 18.52
CA GLY A 620 13.99 22.03 18.55
C GLY A 620 15.33 21.50 19.10
N GLU A 621 15.37 20.43 19.93
CA GLU A 621 16.59 20.07 20.68
C GLU A 621 17.49 18.99 20.05
N VAL A 622 16.99 18.24 19.05
CA VAL A 622 17.71 17.05 18.52
C VAL A 622 18.92 17.43 17.63
N ILE A 623 18.94 18.62 17.04
CA ILE A 623 19.91 18.99 15.99
C ILE A 623 21.34 19.25 16.54
N GLU A 624 21.51 19.64 17.81
CA GLU A 624 22.81 20.08 18.34
C GLU A 624 23.65 18.98 19.01
N ARG A 625 23.04 17.94 19.58
CA ARG A 625 23.78 16.85 20.25
C ARG A 625 24.29 15.78 19.29
N GLU A 626 23.65 15.60 18.15
CA GLU A 626 23.99 14.54 17.19
C GLU A 626 25.25 14.86 16.36
N LYS A 627 25.60 16.14 16.21
CA LYS A 627 26.76 16.58 15.41
C LYS A 627 28.10 16.04 15.91
N LYS A 628 28.21 15.72 17.20
CA LYS A 628 29.44 15.21 17.82
C LYS A 628 29.49 13.67 17.91
N PHE A 629 28.36 13.00 17.71
CA PHE A 629 28.27 11.53 17.77
C PHE A 629 28.48 10.89 16.38
N TYR A 630 28.04 11.58 15.32
CA TYR A 630 28.18 11.09 13.94
C TYR A 630 29.53 11.34 13.27
N GLU A 631 30.43 12.12 13.90
CA GLU A 631 31.81 12.28 13.42
C GLU A 631 32.69 11.05 13.71
N ASP A 632 32.31 10.19 14.67
CA ASP A 632 33.16 9.06 15.09
C ASP A 632 32.75 7.68 14.53
N TYR A 633 31.60 7.54 13.86
CA TYR A 633 31.14 6.25 13.31
C TYR A 633 30.44 6.39 11.95
N GLY A 634 31.22 6.80 10.94
CA GLY A 634 30.80 6.77 9.53
C GLY A 634 31.10 5.44 8.82
N SER A 635 30.25 5.10 7.85
CA SER A 635 30.29 3.98 6.88
C SER A 635 29.72 2.64 7.41
N VAL A 636 28.77 1.93 6.79
CA VAL A 636 28.66 1.51 5.38
C VAL A 636 27.20 1.09 5.07
N GLY A 637 26.58 1.67 4.03
CA GLY A 637 25.27 1.24 3.50
C GLY A 637 25.29 -0.14 2.83
N GLY A 638 24.14 -0.82 2.72
CA GLY A 638 24.05 -2.08 1.98
C GLY A 638 22.63 -2.65 1.83
N SER A 639 22.41 -3.40 0.74
CA SER A 639 21.20 -4.14 0.33
C SER A 639 20.62 -5.08 1.41
N TRP A 640 19.37 -5.53 1.26
CA TRP A 640 18.74 -6.56 2.14
C TRP A 640 19.62 -7.80 2.36
N ARG A 641 20.36 -8.22 1.33
CA ARG A 641 21.33 -9.33 1.42
C ARG A 641 22.51 -9.00 2.33
N GLU A 642 22.99 -7.75 2.30
CA GLU A 642 24.05 -7.24 3.17
C GLU A 642 23.56 -6.95 4.59
N PHE A 643 22.30 -6.53 4.75
CA PHE A 643 21.66 -6.39 6.05
C PHE A 643 21.53 -7.74 6.76
N ILE A 644 20.88 -8.73 6.13
CA ILE A 644 20.78 -10.07 6.73
C ILE A 644 22.17 -10.71 6.89
N GLY A 645 23.09 -10.48 5.93
CA GLY A 645 24.47 -10.95 6.03
C GLY A 645 25.18 -10.45 7.29
N ARG A 646 25.16 -9.13 7.53
CA ARG A 646 25.79 -8.51 8.71
C ARG A 646 25.16 -8.99 10.02
N ARG A 647 23.83 -9.08 10.07
CA ARG A 647 23.10 -9.54 11.26
C ARG A 647 23.32 -11.03 11.54
N ALA A 648 23.40 -11.85 10.50
CA ALA A 648 23.71 -13.27 10.63
C ALA A 648 25.11 -13.50 11.20
N TRP A 649 26.11 -12.77 10.70
CA TRP A 649 27.46 -12.88 11.25
C TRP A 649 27.52 -12.41 12.69
N PHE A 650 26.81 -11.32 13.04
CA PHE A 650 26.68 -10.89 14.42
C PHE A 650 26.13 -12.03 15.30
N VAL A 651 25.03 -12.66 14.91
CA VAL A 651 24.44 -13.78 15.67
C VAL A 651 25.40 -14.96 15.83
N LEU A 652 26.07 -15.39 14.75
CA LEU A 652 27.03 -16.49 14.80
C LEU A 652 28.21 -16.19 15.73
N HIS A 653 28.77 -14.98 15.64
CA HIS A 653 29.86 -14.54 16.51
C HIS A 653 29.40 -14.37 17.95
N SER A 654 28.18 -13.90 18.21
CA SER A 654 27.62 -13.84 19.56
C SER A 654 27.44 -15.22 20.18
N PHE A 655 26.95 -16.21 19.43
CA PHE A 655 26.86 -17.60 19.90
C PHE A 655 28.23 -18.19 20.22
N ALA A 656 29.24 -17.96 19.37
CA ALA A 656 30.59 -18.39 19.65
C ALA A 656 31.20 -17.69 20.87
N ALA A 657 31.02 -16.37 20.99
CA ALA A 657 31.55 -15.58 22.09
C ALA A 657 30.91 -15.95 23.45
N LYS A 658 29.68 -16.46 23.45
CA LYS A 658 28.97 -16.93 24.66
C LYS A 658 28.94 -18.44 24.83
N TYR A 659 29.64 -19.18 23.96
CA TYR A 659 29.76 -20.61 24.10
C TYR A 659 30.60 -20.95 25.35
N PRO A 660 30.36 -22.08 26.05
CA PRO A 660 31.13 -22.42 27.24
C PRO A 660 32.61 -22.67 26.90
N ASP A 661 33.53 -22.23 27.76
CA ASP A 661 34.96 -22.57 27.64
C ASP A 661 35.18 -24.09 27.77
N ASN A 662 34.38 -24.75 28.61
CA ASN A 662 34.35 -26.21 28.80
C ASN A 662 32.93 -26.76 28.54
N PRO A 663 32.53 -26.95 27.28
CA PRO A 663 31.17 -27.34 26.90
C PRO A 663 30.89 -28.82 27.21
N THR A 664 29.67 -29.13 27.64
CA THR A 664 29.21 -30.51 27.82
C THR A 664 29.01 -31.19 26.46
N GLU A 665 28.95 -32.53 26.42
CA GLU A 665 28.63 -33.25 25.17
C GLU A 665 27.25 -32.86 24.60
N ALA A 666 26.32 -32.43 25.47
CA ALA A 666 25.04 -31.88 25.05
C ALA A 666 25.20 -30.53 24.35
N ASP A 667 26.03 -29.63 24.89
CA ASP A 667 26.34 -28.33 24.27
C ASP A 667 27.05 -28.50 22.92
N LYS A 668 28.02 -29.41 22.84
CA LYS A 668 28.72 -29.75 21.60
C LYS A 668 27.77 -30.28 20.54
N THR A 669 26.83 -31.14 20.94
CA THR A 669 25.82 -31.69 20.04
C THR A 669 24.83 -30.60 19.59
N ALA A 670 24.37 -29.76 20.52
CA ALA A 670 23.47 -28.66 20.23
C ALA A 670 24.09 -27.65 19.27
N MET A 671 25.36 -27.28 19.46
CA MET A 671 26.07 -26.35 18.58
C MET A 671 26.28 -26.93 17.17
N ARG A 672 26.65 -28.22 17.06
CA ARG A 672 26.74 -28.90 15.75
C ARG A 672 25.39 -28.91 15.03
N ASN A 673 24.31 -29.21 15.74
CA ASN A 673 22.95 -29.20 15.19
C ASN A 673 22.51 -27.79 14.80
N PHE A 674 22.84 -26.78 15.60
CA PHE A 674 22.54 -25.39 15.31
C PHE A 674 23.22 -24.93 14.01
N ILE A 675 24.52 -25.19 13.83
CA ILE A 675 25.25 -24.80 12.61
C ILE A 675 24.68 -25.51 11.38
N ALA A 676 24.33 -26.79 11.50
CA ALA A 676 23.70 -27.55 10.43
C ALA A 676 22.30 -26.98 10.07
N ALA A 677 21.46 -26.71 11.07
CA ALA A 677 20.14 -26.12 10.88
C ALA A 677 20.22 -24.70 10.31
N PHE A 678 21.18 -23.89 10.76
CA PHE A 678 21.42 -22.55 10.28
C PHE A 678 21.77 -22.53 8.79
N GLY A 679 22.63 -23.46 8.35
CA GLY A 679 22.92 -23.67 6.93
C GLY A 679 21.69 -24.04 6.09
N GLN A 680 20.67 -24.68 6.68
CA GLN A 680 19.45 -25.08 5.97
C GLN A 680 18.35 -24.01 5.98
N LEU A 681 18.27 -23.22 7.05
CA LEU A 681 17.17 -22.28 7.29
C LEU A 681 17.53 -20.84 6.93
N TYR A 682 18.75 -20.58 6.44
CA TYR A 682 19.18 -19.23 6.09
C TYR A 682 18.20 -18.56 5.08
N PRO A 683 17.60 -17.39 5.39
CA PRO A 683 16.44 -16.86 4.64
C PRO A 683 16.72 -16.51 3.17
N CYS A 684 17.94 -16.02 2.87
CA CYS A 684 18.32 -15.70 1.51
C CYS A 684 18.69 -16.98 0.74
N LYS A 685 17.91 -17.36 -0.29
CA LYS A 685 18.13 -18.57 -1.10
C LYS A 685 19.56 -18.67 -1.66
N LEU A 686 20.14 -17.56 -2.13
CA LEU A 686 21.50 -17.53 -2.67
C LEU A 686 22.55 -17.71 -1.57
N CYS A 687 22.46 -16.95 -0.48
CA CYS A 687 23.39 -17.07 0.66
C CYS A 687 23.28 -18.45 1.32
N ARG A 688 22.07 -19.00 1.44
CA ARG A 688 21.83 -20.35 1.96
C ARG A 688 22.55 -21.41 1.14
N THR A 689 22.43 -21.33 -0.18
CA THR A 689 23.08 -22.27 -1.10
C THR A 689 24.60 -22.17 -0.99
N HIS A 690 25.11 -20.94 -0.93
CA HIS A 690 26.54 -20.66 -0.78
C HIS A 690 27.10 -21.11 0.58
N LEU A 691 26.44 -20.77 1.69
CA LEU A 691 26.81 -21.20 3.04
C LEU A 691 26.82 -22.74 3.16
N ARG A 692 25.82 -23.41 2.60
CA ARG A 692 25.80 -24.89 2.53
C ARG A 692 26.95 -25.47 1.73
N GLN A 693 27.51 -24.75 0.77
CA GLN A 693 28.70 -25.18 0.04
C GLN A 693 29.94 -25.01 0.92
N GLN A 694 30.10 -23.86 1.58
CA GLN A 694 31.26 -23.58 2.43
C GLN A 694 31.35 -24.49 3.66
N LEU A 695 30.22 -24.87 4.25
CA LEU A 695 30.17 -25.84 5.35
C LEU A 695 30.64 -27.25 4.95
N ARG A 696 30.84 -27.54 3.66
CA ARG A 696 31.35 -28.82 3.15
C ARG A 696 32.78 -28.72 2.63
N GLU A 697 33.37 -27.53 2.68
CA GLU A 697 34.72 -27.30 2.16
C GLU A 697 35.74 -28.04 3.04
N PRO A 698 36.57 -28.94 2.48
CA PRO A 698 37.53 -29.71 3.27
C PRO A 698 38.51 -28.86 4.08
N GLY A 699 38.80 -27.64 3.61
CA GLY A 699 39.70 -26.69 4.27
C GLY A 699 39.13 -26.02 5.52
N LEU A 700 37.81 -26.00 5.72
CA LEU A 700 37.18 -25.45 6.93
C LEU A 700 37.04 -26.50 8.05
N GLY A 701 36.99 -27.79 7.69
CA GLY A 701 36.80 -28.88 8.65
C GLY A 701 35.42 -28.87 9.34
N PRO A 702 35.15 -29.87 10.21
CA PRO A 702 33.91 -29.91 10.98
C PRO A 702 33.87 -28.76 12.03
N PRO A 703 32.67 -28.33 12.47
CA PRO A 703 32.56 -27.32 13.53
C PRO A 703 33.39 -27.66 14.77
N ALA A 704 34.36 -26.81 15.09
CA ALA A 704 35.28 -26.99 16.20
C ALA A 704 34.63 -26.58 17.53
N VAL A 705 33.69 -27.39 18.02
CA VAL A 705 32.85 -27.09 19.19
C VAL A 705 33.46 -27.49 20.53
N GLU A 706 34.77 -27.78 20.58
CA GLU A 706 35.41 -28.35 21.77
C GLU A 706 35.64 -27.33 22.89
N SER A 707 35.68 -26.04 22.55
CA SER A 707 35.74 -24.92 23.50
C SER A 707 35.20 -23.65 22.85
N ARG A 708 34.89 -22.63 23.66
CA ARG A 708 34.54 -21.28 23.21
C ARG A 708 35.56 -20.70 22.22
N GLU A 709 36.84 -20.86 22.53
CA GLU A 709 37.93 -20.41 21.67
C GLU A 709 37.91 -21.14 20.31
N ALA A 710 37.81 -22.47 20.33
CA ALA A 710 37.81 -23.28 19.11
C ALA A 710 36.65 -22.91 18.18
N ILE A 711 35.44 -22.70 18.71
CA ILE A 711 34.28 -22.37 17.88
C ILE A 711 34.32 -20.92 17.38
N SER A 712 34.90 -20.01 18.16
CA SER A 712 35.08 -18.60 17.77
C SER A 712 36.05 -18.47 16.60
N VAL A 713 37.18 -19.17 16.67
CA VAL A 713 38.16 -19.22 15.57
C VAL A 713 37.51 -19.85 14.33
N TRP A 714 36.80 -20.97 14.48
CA TRP A 714 36.16 -21.65 13.36
C TRP A 714 35.08 -20.80 12.65
N ILE A 715 34.23 -20.07 13.40
CA ILE A 715 33.24 -19.16 12.80
C ILE A 715 33.91 -17.97 12.11
N CYS A 716 35.03 -17.48 12.64
CA CYS A 716 35.82 -16.43 11.99
C CYS A 716 36.43 -16.92 10.67
N GLU A 717 36.97 -18.13 10.61
CA GLU A 717 37.51 -18.72 9.38
C GLU A 717 36.41 -18.90 8.33
N LEU A 718 35.24 -19.39 8.73
CA LEU A 718 34.06 -19.46 7.86
C LEU A 718 33.65 -18.06 7.32
N HIS A 719 33.70 -17.03 8.16
CA HIS A 719 33.44 -15.65 7.74
C HIS A 719 34.50 -15.13 6.76
N ASN A 720 35.78 -15.48 6.96
CA ASN A 720 36.85 -15.10 6.05
C ASN A 720 36.74 -15.75 4.67
N ILE A 721 36.29 -17.01 4.59
CA ILE A 721 35.98 -17.65 3.31
C ILE A 721 34.94 -16.83 2.54
N VAL A 722 33.88 -16.39 3.23
CA VAL A 722 32.85 -15.54 2.62
C VAL A 722 33.39 -14.13 2.28
N ASN A 723 34.28 -13.56 3.09
CA ASN A 723 34.91 -12.28 2.78
C ASN A 723 35.76 -12.36 1.51
N VAL A 724 36.54 -13.43 1.34
CA VAL A 724 37.32 -13.68 0.12
C VAL A 724 36.40 -13.75 -1.10
N ASP A 725 35.31 -14.50 -1.01
CA ASP A 725 34.33 -14.62 -2.11
C ASP A 725 33.65 -13.28 -2.46
N LEU A 726 33.57 -12.35 -1.51
CA LEU A 726 33.00 -11.01 -1.69
C LEU A 726 34.07 -9.94 -1.99
N GLY A 727 35.35 -10.30 -2.09
CA GLY A 727 36.45 -9.35 -2.32
C GLY A 727 36.74 -8.42 -1.13
N LYS A 728 36.38 -8.83 0.09
CA LYS A 728 36.58 -8.06 1.32
C LYS A 728 37.88 -8.45 2.05
N PRO A 729 38.47 -7.55 2.85
CA PRO A 729 39.63 -7.87 3.67
C PRO A 729 39.32 -9.01 4.65
N GLN A 730 40.25 -9.95 4.79
CA GLN A 730 40.17 -10.98 5.81
C GLN A 730 40.44 -10.38 7.19
N GLN A 731 39.79 -10.92 8.21
CA GLN A 731 39.97 -10.56 9.60
C GLN A 731 40.94 -11.52 10.27
N GLU A 732 41.63 -11.07 11.31
CA GLU A 732 42.54 -11.93 12.07
C GLU A 732 41.74 -12.82 13.05
N CYS A 733 41.73 -14.13 12.79
CA CYS A 733 40.97 -15.10 13.60
C CYS A 733 41.74 -15.56 14.84
N ARG A 734 41.87 -14.67 15.83
CA ARG A 734 42.36 -14.99 17.19
C ARG A 734 41.26 -14.72 18.21
N ALA A 735 41.10 -15.61 19.20
CA ALA A 735 40.02 -15.56 20.19
C ALA A 735 39.91 -14.19 20.89
N PHE A 736 41.06 -13.66 21.34
CA PHE A 736 41.14 -12.36 22.01
C PHE A 736 40.63 -11.19 21.16
N ALA A 737 40.89 -11.19 19.86
CA ALA A 737 40.44 -10.13 18.95
C ALA A 737 38.92 -10.21 18.71
N ILE A 738 38.36 -11.41 18.69
CA ILE A 738 36.93 -11.66 18.53
C ILE A 738 36.17 -11.23 19.79
N ASP A 739 36.67 -11.56 20.97
CA ASP A 739 36.07 -11.19 22.26
C ASP A 739 35.95 -9.67 22.40
N MET A 740 37.03 -8.94 22.11
CA MET A 740 37.05 -7.48 22.15
C MET A 740 36.09 -6.82 21.14
N MET A 741 35.80 -7.48 20.02
CA MET A 741 34.95 -6.96 18.96
C MET A 741 33.45 -7.17 19.25
N TYR A 742 33.08 -8.30 19.88
CA TYR A 742 31.67 -8.70 20.02
C TYR A 742 31.13 -8.71 21.45
N LEU A 743 31.97 -8.56 22.48
CA LEU A 743 31.52 -8.51 23.89
C LEU A 743 31.52 -7.10 24.51
N LYS A 744 31.95 -6.07 23.76
CA LYS A 744 32.21 -4.72 24.29
C LYS A 744 30.98 -3.99 24.87
N ASP A 745 29.78 -4.28 24.38
CA ASP A 745 28.52 -3.60 24.76
C ASP A 745 27.46 -4.54 25.37
N CYS A 746 27.89 -5.73 25.78
CA CYS A 746 27.02 -6.74 26.37
C CYS A 746 26.88 -6.44 27.87
N GLY A 747 25.76 -5.86 28.29
CA GLY A 747 25.52 -5.33 29.65
C GLY A 747 25.61 -6.33 30.82
N GLU A 748 25.77 -7.62 30.54
CA GLU A 748 26.01 -8.69 31.54
C GLU A 748 27.42 -9.31 31.42
N CYS A 749 28.31 -8.68 30.64
CA CYS A 749 29.48 -9.33 30.08
C CYS A 749 30.70 -8.51 30.45
N GLU A 750 31.12 -8.58 31.72
CA GLU A 750 32.44 -8.11 32.10
C GLU A 750 33.47 -8.95 31.34
N VAL A 751 34.06 -8.37 30.29
CA VAL A 751 35.36 -8.83 29.81
C VAL A 751 36.30 -8.56 30.98
N THR A 752 36.59 -9.60 31.76
CA THR A 752 37.54 -9.50 32.87
C THR A 752 38.87 -9.01 32.31
N LYS A 753 39.16 -7.73 32.59
CA LYS A 753 40.50 -7.17 32.47
C LYS A 753 41.41 -7.93 33.43
N SER A 754 42.05 -8.98 32.95
CA SER A 754 43.24 -9.51 33.58
C SER A 754 44.37 -9.45 32.59
N LEU A 755 45.09 -8.33 32.61
CA LEU A 755 46.55 -8.25 32.72
C LEU A 755 47.01 -6.90 32.17
N GLU A 756 47.20 -5.94 33.07
CA GLU A 756 48.30 -4.98 32.95
C GLU A 756 48.52 -4.31 34.31
N VAL A 757 49.31 -4.95 35.18
CA VAL A 757 50.19 -4.23 36.09
C VAL A 757 51.55 -4.90 36.02
N GLY A 758 52.55 -4.08 35.71
CA GLY A 758 53.90 -4.49 35.36
C GLY A 758 54.73 -5.11 36.50
N ALA A 759 55.92 -5.50 36.07
CA ALA A 759 57.14 -5.61 36.87
C ALA A 759 57.01 -6.28 38.25
N GLY A 760 57.25 -7.61 38.24
CA GLY A 760 57.93 -8.30 39.34
C GLY A 760 57.04 -9.07 40.32
N GLY A 761 57.32 -10.37 40.45
CA GLY A 761 57.14 -11.08 41.72
C GLY A 761 55.97 -12.07 41.81
N GLU A 762 56.27 -13.31 41.41
CA GLU A 762 55.90 -14.60 42.04
C GLU A 762 54.44 -15.07 42.22
N VAL A 763 54.33 -16.39 42.05
CA VAL A 763 53.18 -17.27 41.84
C VAL A 763 52.79 -17.97 43.15
N GLY A 764 51.50 -18.23 43.37
CA GLY A 764 50.99 -19.26 44.28
C GLY A 764 49.49 -19.47 44.04
N SER A 765 49.10 -20.44 43.20
CA SER A 765 48.86 -21.86 43.50
C SER A 765 47.47 -22.12 44.11
N VAL A 766 46.93 -23.35 43.88
CA VAL A 766 45.68 -23.96 44.43
C VAL A 766 44.46 -23.82 43.48
N LEU A 767 43.84 -24.85 42.89
CA LEU A 767 43.88 -26.32 43.04
C LEU A 767 43.26 -26.98 41.78
N ASP A 768 43.89 -28.08 41.33
CA ASP A 768 43.24 -29.22 40.69
C ASP A 768 43.39 -30.40 41.65
N SER A 769 42.32 -31.18 41.85
CA SER A 769 42.35 -32.64 42.06
C SER A 769 40.96 -33.20 42.33
N GLY A 770 40.37 -33.77 41.28
CA GLY A 770 39.85 -35.14 41.22
C GLY A 770 38.88 -35.69 42.29
N GLY A 771 37.85 -36.39 41.81
CA GLY A 771 37.13 -37.38 42.61
C GLY A 771 35.77 -37.76 42.04
N GLY A 772 35.67 -38.92 41.40
CA GLY A 772 34.49 -39.33 40.62
C GLY A 772 33.44 -40.19 41.33
N VAL A 773 32.45 -40.53 40.49
CA VAL A 773 31.55 -41.70 40.45
C VAL A 773 30.33 -41.75 41.37
N GLY A 774 29.16 -41.88 40.73
CA GLY A 774 27.94 -42.42 41.31
C GLY A 774 26.79 -42.51 40.29
N VAL A 775 26.76 -43.59 39.50
CA VAL A 775 25.62 -43.94 38.64
C VAL A 775 24.51 -44.55 39.49
N GLY A 776 23.25 -44.10 39.32
CA GLY A 776 22.08 -44.65 39.99
C GLY A 776 20.75 -44.24 39.35
N SER A 777 20.30 -45.07 38.39
CA SER A 777 18.91 -45.40 38.03
C SER A 777 17.87 -44.29 37.79
N GLY A 778 17.40 -44.22 36.53
CA GLY A 778 16.00 -44.54 36.25
C GLY A 778 15.07 -43.40 35.82
N VAL A 779 15.17 -42.96 34.56
CA VAL A 779 13.99 -42.64 33.74
C VAL A 779 14.24 -43.14 32.31
N GLN A 780 13.46 -44.13 31.89
CA GLN A 780 13.34 -44.56 30.49
C GLN A 780 12.53 -43.50 29.74
N TYR A 781 13.07 -42.96 28.65
CA TYR A 781 12.29 -42.28 27.62
C TYR A 781 12.15 -43.22 26.41
N LEU A 782 10.90 -43.62 26.11
CA LEU A 782 10.52 -44.41 24.95
C LEU A 782 9.90 -43.46 23.91
N GLY A 783 10.60 -43.26 22.79
CA GLY A 783 10.18 -42.50 21.61
C GLY A 783 11.35 -42.41 20.61
N PRO A 784 11.13 -42.52 19.30
CA PRO A 784 11.75 -43.52 18.45
C PRO A 784 13.17 -43.14 18.06
N TRP A 785 14.17 -43.68 18.77
CA TRP A 785 15.56 -43.61 18.37
C TRP A 785 16.13 -45.03 18.34
N ASP A 786 16.31 -45.56 17.12
CA ASP A 786 17.03 -46.81 16.87
C ASP A 786 18.53 -46.48 16.71
N GLU A 787 19.34 -46.98 17.64
CA GLU A 787 20.81 -46.84 17.69
C GLU A 787 21.54 -47.41 16.46
N LYS A 788 20.85 -48.14 15.57
CA LYS A 788 21.45 -48.68 14.33
C LYS A 788 21.77 -47.63 13.26
N ILE A 789 21.27 -46.40 13.39
CA ILE A 789 21.49 -45.32 12.40
C ILE A 789 22.90 -44.72 12.51
N TYR A 790 23.60 -44.87 13.64
CA TYR A 790 24.79 -44.06 13.94
C TYR A 790 26.09 -44.85 14.18
N ARG A 791 26.14 -46.14 13.85
CA ARG A 791 27.45 -46.83 13.75
C ARG A 791 28.07 -46.63 12.37
N ARG A 792 28.87 -45.56 12.31
CA ARG A 792 30.04 -45.28 11.44
C ARG A 792 30.03 -45.84 10.02
N GLY A 793 29.89 -44.93 9.07
CA GLY A 793 30.47 -45.02 7.73
C GLY A 793 30.53 -43.62 7.12
N ASP A 794 31.75 -43.12 6.87
CA ASP A 794 32.09 -41.82 6.30
C ASP A 794 31.11 -41.32 5.22
N SER A 795 30.09 -40.52 5.57
CA SER A 795 29.18 -39.94 4.57
C SER A 795 28.15 -38.92 5.07
N LEU A 796 28.28 -38.26 6.22
CA LEU A 796 27.27 -37.24 6.59
C LEU A 796 27.22 -36.03 5.62
N LEU A 797 28.27 -35.85 4.81
CA LEU A 797 28.28 -34.95 3.66
C LEU A 797 27.70 -35.56 2.36
N ASN A 798 27.61 -36.89 2.27
CA ASN A 798 27.22 -37.64 1.07
C ASN A 798 25.77 -38.20 1.12
N THR A 799 25.04 -38.10 2.24
CA THR A 799 23.60 -38.49 2.31
C THR A 799 22.64 -37.31 2.45
N VAL A 800 23.09 -36.09 2.15
CA VAL A 800 22.15 -35.01 1.79
C VAL A 800 21.64 -35.26 0.37
N SER A 801 20.87 -36.33 0.18
CA SER A 801 19.80 -36.37 -0.82
C SER A 801 18.56 -35.85 -0.12
N THR A 802 18.17 -34.66 -0.49
CA THR A 802 16.98 -34.01 0.02
C THR A 802 15.73 -34.70 -0.53
N GLU A 803 14.64 -34.77 0.23
CA GLU A 803 13.31 -35.01 -0.38
C GLU A 803 12.90 -33.87 -1.33
N THR A 804 13.67 -32.76 -1.37
CA THR A 804 13.61 -31.79 -2.49
C THR A 804 14.34 -32.25 -3.76
N ASP A 805 15.19 -33.29 -3.72
CA ASP A 805 15.74 -33.93 -4.92
C ASP A 805 14.68 -34.83 -5.58
N ALA A 806 13.58 -35.18 -4.89
CA ALA A 806 12.43 -35.85 -5.51
C ALA A 806 11.60 -34.90 -6.40
N TRP A 807 11.70 -33.58 -6.18
CA TRP A 807 11.12 -32.57 -7.07
C TRP A 807 12.11 -32.06 -8.13
N GLU A 808 13.42 -32.12 -7.89
CA GLU A 808 14.44 -31.87 -8.94
C GLU A 808 14.71 -33.09 -9.85
N THR A 809 14.24 -34.30 -9.49
CA THR A 809 14.35 -35.50 -10.35
C THR A 809 13.27 -35.56 -11.43
N ASN A 810 12.11 -34.94 -11.24
CA ASN A 810 11.10 -34.82 -12.29
C ASN A 810 11.61 -33.93 -13.43
N ASP A 811 12.26 -32.79 -13.14
CA ASP A 811 12.87 -31.95 -14.18
C ASP A 811 13.99 -32.66 -14.95
N VAL A 812 14.79 -33.52 -14.30
CA VAL A 812 15.86 -34.28 -14.96
C VAL A 812 15.29 -35.46 -15.76
N ALA A 813 14.25 -36.14 -15.27
CA ALA A 813 13.55 -37.18 -16.02
C ALA A 813 12.84 -36.58 -17.25
N ASP A 814 12.17 -35.43 -17.10
CA ASP A 814 11.52 -34.67 -18.17
C ASP A 814 12.55 -34.14 -19.18
N LEU A 815 13.73 -33.69 -18.73
CA LEU A 815 14.86 -33.32 -19.62
C LEU A 815 15.47 -34.53 -20.33
N ILE A 816 15.55 -35.69 -19.67
CA ILE A 816 16.04 -36.93 -20.27
C ILE A 816 15.05 -37.44 -21.31
N ASP A 817 13.74 -37.36 -21.04
CA ASP A 817 12.67 -37.69 -21.98
C ASP A 817 12.65 -36.69 -23.15
N ALA A 818 12.84 -35.40 -22.88
CA ALA A 818 13.01 -34.39 -23.92
C ALA A 818 14.23 -34.65 -24.81
N LEU A 819 15.37 -35.06 -24.24
CA LEU A 819 16.57 -35.46 -25.00
C LEU A 819 16.33 -36.72 -25.85
N ASP A 820 15.59 -37.71 -25.35
CA ASP A 820 15.23 -38.91 -26.12
C ASP A 820 14.16 -38.60 -27.21
N VAL A 821 13.27 -37.63 -26.97
CA VAL A 821 12.35 -37.08 -27.99
C VAL A 821 13.13 -36.34 -29.08
N MET A 822 14.08 -35.48 -28.70
CA MET A 822 14.98 -34.78 -29.64
C MET A 822 15.85 -35.77 -30.44
N ARG A 823 16.30 -36.87 -29.83
CA ARG A 823 16.97 -37.98 -30.53
C ARG A 823 16.07 -38.61 -31.59
N LYS A 824 14.85 -38.99 -31.21
CA LYS A 824 13.89 -39.69 -32.06
C LYS A 824 13.41 -38.82 -33.23
N TRP A 825 13.17 -37.53 -32.98
CA TRP A 825 12.57 -36.62 -33.94
C TRP A 825 13.59 -35.85 -34.78
N TRP A 826 14.76 -35.50 -34.23
CA TRP A 826 15.74 -34.66 -34.92
C TRP A 826 17.06 -35.36 -35.29
N ARG A 827 17.31 -36.60 -34.84
CA ARG A 827 18.55 -37.38 -35.13
C ARG A 827 19.87 -36.65 -34.79
N VAL A 828 19.84 -35.66 -33.91
CA VAL A 828 20.99 -34.76 -33.63
C VAL A 828 22.04 -35.42 -32.74
N PHE A 829 21.67 -36.40 -31.91
CA PHE A 829 22.57 -37.08 -30.99
C PHE A 829 22.52 -38.59 -31.22
N ASP A 830 23.65 -39.28 -31.27
CA ASP A 830 23.66 -40.74 -31.32
C ASP A 830 23.47 -41.33 -29.91
N ARG A 831 23.12 -42.61 -29.82
CA ARG A 831 22.77 -43.26 -28.55
C ARG A 831 23.89 -43.16 -27.50
N LYS A 832 25.13 -43.23 -27.97
CA LYS A 832 26.35 -43.12 -27.14
C LYS A 832 26.55 -41.71 -26.57
N ASP A 833 26.17 -40.67 -27.31
CA ASP A 833 26.27 -39.29 -26.86
C ASP A 833 25.27 -39.01 -25.75
N ILE A 834 24.04 -39.55 -25.85
CA ILE A 834 23.01 -39.41 -24.82
C ILE A 834 23.40 -40.13 -23.54
N GLU A 835 23.99 -41.33 -23.62
CA GLU A 835 24.50 -42.03 -22.43
C GLU A 835 25.56 -41.18 -21.70
N GLY A 836 26.47 -40.53 -22.44
CA GLY A 836 27.46 -39.62 -21.89
C GLY A 836 26.85 -38.35 -21.29
N LEU A 837 25.85 -37.75 -21.95
CA LEU A 837 25.13 -36.58 -21.43
C LEU A 837 24.31 -36.93 -20.18
N ARG A 838 23.78 -38.16 -20.09
CA ARG A 838 23.10 -38.69 -18.89
C ARG A 838 24.04 -38.83 -17.70
N GLU A 839 25.28 -39.28 -17.92
CA GLU A 839 26.30 -39.29 -16.87
C GLU A 839 26.71 -37.86 -16.46
N GLU A 840 26.88 -36.93 -17.40
CA GLU A 840 27.18 -35.52 -17.09
C GLU A 840 26.02 -34.82 -16.33
N LEU A 841 24.75 -35.14 -16.63
CA LEU A 841 23.56 -34.64 -15.92
C LEU A 841 23.51 -35.12 -14.46
N ARG A 842 23.99 -36.34 -14.21
CA ARG A 842 24.12 -36.89 -12.85
C ARG A 842 25.30 -36.29 -12.08
N GLY A 843 26.17 -35.53 -12.76
CA GLY A 843 27.26 -34.76 -12.16
C GLY A 843 26.79 -33.58 -11.31
N GLY A 844 27.73 -32.94 -10.61
CA GLY A 844 27.46 -31.80 -9.73
C GLY A 844 27.04 -30.54 -10.49
N SER A 845 26.54 -29.53 -9.75
CA SER A 845 26.03 -28.24 -10.26
C SER A 845 26.92 -27.57 -11.33
N LYS A 846 28.25 -27.68 -11.21
CA LYS A 846 29.22 -27.12 -12.16
C LYS A 846 29.22 -27.85 -13.51
N GLN A 847 29.11 -29.18 -13.49
CA GLN A 847 28.99 -30.01 -14.69
C GLN A 847 27.62 -29.79 -15.36
N ARG A 848 26.54 -29.72 -14.59
CA ARG A 848 25.19 -29.41 -15.12
C ARG A 848 25.10 -28.03 -15.79
N LYS A 849 25.70 -26.98 -15.21
CA LYS A 849 25.77 -25.65 -15.85
C LYS A 849 26.61 -25.62 -17.13
N ALA A 850 27.73 -26.36 -17.16
CA ALA A 850 28.55 -26.49 -18.35
C ALA A 850 27.79 -27.23 -19.47
N LEU A 851 27.07 -28.28 -19.10
CA LEU A 851 26.24 -29.06 -20.00
C LEU A 851 25.06 -28.26 -20.54
N SER A 852 24.32 -27.54 -19.69
CA SER A 852 23.22 -26.66 -20.11
C SER A 852 23.69 -25.61 -21.13
N LYS A 853 24.87 -25.00 -20.93
CA LYS A 853 25.46 -24.07 -21.91
C LYS A 853 25.82 -24.76 -23.23
N ARG A 854 26.31 -26.01 -23.19
CA ARG A 854 26.62 -26.80 -24.40
C ARG A 854 25.35 -27.18 -25.17
N ILE A 855 24.31 -27.66 -24.48
CA ILE A 855 23.02 -28.01 -25.09
C ILE A 855 22.36 -26.75 -25.68
N THR A 856 22.33 -25.64 -24.95
CA THR A 856 21.78 -24.36 -25.43
C THR A 856 22.50 -23.88 -26.68
N ARG A 857 23.82 -24.03 -26.74
CA ARG A 857 24.61 -23.67 -27.92
C ARG A 857 24.30 -24.59 -29.10
N ALA A 858 24.29 -25.91 -28.88
CA ALA A 858 23.93 -26.88 -29.91
C ALA A 858 22.50 -26.68 -30.46
N MET A 859 21.52 -26.37 -29.60
CA MET A 859 20.15 -26.06 -30.02
C MET A 859 20.08 -24.77 -30.82
N ARG A 860 20.88 -23.76 -30.47
CA ARG A 860 21.00 -22.52 -31.24
C ARG A 860 21.60 -22.78 -32.62
N ASP A 861 22.67 -23.56 -32.68
CA ASP A 861 23.34 -23.91 -33.93
C ASP A 861 22.41 -24.75 -34.85
N VAL A 862 21.59 -25.64 -34.27
CA VAL A 862 20.53 -26.37 -35.01
C VAL A 862 19.42 -25.43 -35.46
N MET A 863 18.94 -24.53 -34.59
CA MET A 863 17.90 -23.54 -34.92
C MET A 863 18.35 -22.55 -36.01
N ASP A 864 19.64 -22.25 -36.10
CA ASP A 864 20.20 -21.38 -37.12
C ASP A 864 20.47 -22.11 -38.43
N ALA A 865 20.48 -23.44 -38.43
CA ALA A 865 20.61 -24.29 -39.62
C ALA A 865 19.26 -24.73 -40.24
N VAL A 866 18.12 -24.45 -39.59
CA VAL A 866 16.79 -24.86 -40.07
C VAL A 866 16.10 -23.71 -40.81
N ASP A 867 15.63 -23.99 -42.03
CA ASP A 867 14.97 -23.02 -42.93
C ASP A 867 13.73 -22.37 -42.28
N GLY A 868 13.51 -21.09 -42.63
CA GLY A 868 12.72 -20.13 -41.83
C GLY A 868 11.27 -20.55 -41.56
N GLU A 869 10.66 -21.33 -42.45
CA GLU A 869 9.28 -21.79 -42.32
C GLU A 869 9.11 -22.89 -41.25
N VAL A 870 10.14 -23.72 -41.03
CA VAL A 870 10.10 -24.78 -40.01
C VAL A 870 10.38 -24.20 -38.62
N LYS A 871 11.22 -23.17 -38.53
CA LYS A 871 11.58 -22.47 -37.29
C LYS A 871 10.34 -21.83 -36.60
N ALA A 872 9.39 -21.31 -37.38
CA ALA A 872 8.16 -20.71 -36.87
C ALA A 872 7.18 -21.74 -36.26
N LYS A 873 7.10 -22.95 -36.83
CA LYS A 873 6.22 -24.02 -36.31
C LYS A 873 6.75 -24.67 -35.05
N VAL A 874 8.07 -24.70 -34.86
CA VAL A 874 8.71 -25.33 -33.68
C VAL A 874 8.67 -24.43 -32.46
N LEU A 875 8.78 -23.11 -32.61
CA LEU A 875 8.72 -22.16 -31.48
C LEU A 875 7.31 -21.92 -30.92
N GLY A 876 6.27 -22.26 -31.68
CA GLY A 876 4.87 -22.08 -31.27
C GLY A 876 4.25 -23.28 -30.53
N LYS A 877 4.95 -24.41 -30.46
CA LYS A 877 4.59 -25.58 -29.64
C LYS A 877 5.57 -25.69 -28.48
#